data_AF-A0A9P9QXR4-F1
#
_entry.id   AF-A0A9P9QXR4-F1
#
_cell.length_a   1.000
_cell.length_b   1.000
_cell.length_c   1.000
_cell.angle_alpha   90.00
_cell.angle_beta   90.00
_cell.angle_gamma   90.00
#
_symmetry.space_group_name_H-M   'P 1'
#
loop_
_entity.id
_entity.type
_entity.pdbx_description
1 polymer ?
#
loop_
_entity_poly.entity_id
_entity_poly.type
_entity_poly.pdbx_seq_one_letter_code
_entity_poly.pdbx_strand_id
1 'polypeptide(L)'
;MAYPNPHNVSRETPPLPPTTNNNAALSQSLRRLSLNQASATALPASPQPSSPARNLGLQRSNSSASPNGRLPPRSPLHRSPSSMSTTSRSSTPTLLRKASMNSLHGVGGVTPSRTSSTSRRSSSAQFTNASTMVGKSPLSEIEDPIPPQPRHTAASIASNHFKSELELHGREDNPRSADVIVILHDSCYGHRYSRPRTSKASLSTIVERPERIHASILGLSVAYVCLGERHADGQFPLHPDRDATSIPSMPFRIRKTTRKMVLSSQAVTNVHGVKWMEELKIMCDNAESRLAMNGKELTRPDMNRSPDQGAPAKLHEGDLYLCAESLDAMEGALGAVCEGVDAVFQGAASGKGPLRTFVAIRPPGHHCSASYPSGFCWLNNVHVGISHAALNHGLTHAAIIDFDLHHGDGSQAIAWESNRRATSAAKNAHQWKKTSIGYFSLHDINSYPCEMGDEEKVKNASLCIENAHGQSIWNVHLQPWKSEQEFWQLYETKYSVLLEKTRNYLRAQTERLRLSPNGPKPKGAIFLSAGFDASEWESSGMQRHKVNVPTEFYARLTRDVVKLAGEEGLGVDGRIISVLEGGYSDRALCTGVLSHLSGMSAGDPMIIKKERSPTGLGYEMGQKIGTYDGIPHPETLTVGSHIQNYDPSWWSVPRLEQLDALVNPEPITAEPRKPRDMTPPTYSTPTQSASSIKSTLSTSARSRLDCSSTRVEQTSNSD
;
A
#
# COMPACT_ATOMS: atom_id res chain seq x y z
N MET A 1 35.90 59.29 -18.57
CA MET A 1 35.95 58.43 -17.36
C MET A 1 35.24 59.18 -16.24
N ALA A 2 34.26 58.57 -15.55
CA ALA A 2 33.54 59.24 -14.46
C ALA A 2 32.89 58.23 -13.49
N TYR A 3 33.19 58.39 -12.19
CA TYR A 3 32.26 58.21 -11.06
C TYR A 3 31.50 59.54 -10.84
N PRO A 4 30.57 59.69 -9.87
CA PRO A 4 29.72 58.74 -9.12
C PRO A 4 28.21 59.13 -9.28
N ASN A 5 27.31 58.72 -8.37
CA ASN A 5 26.26 59.64 -7.85
C ASN A 5 25.59 59.17 -6.52
N PRO A 6 24.92 60.06 -5.76
CA PRO A 6 24.40 59.79 -4.40
C PRO A 6 22.85 59.92 -4.25
N HIS A 7 22.37 59.96 -3.00
CA HIS A 7 20.98 60.30 -2.62
C HIS A 7 20.57 61.76 -2.98
N ASN A 8 19.29 62.00 -3.33
CA ASN A 8 18.38 62.82 -2.50
C ASN A 8 16.89 62.61 -2.86
N VAL A 9 15.98 63.30 -2.16
CA VAL A 9 14.51 63.11 -2.09
C VAL A 9 13.72 64.19 -2.84
N SER A 10 12.55 63.85 -3.42
CA SER A 10 11.32 64.70 -3.43
C SER A 10 10.07 63.97 -3.97
N ARG A 11 8.87 64.52 -3.66
CA ARG A 11 7.54 64.09 -4.14
C ARG A 11 7.05 65.00 -5.28
N GLU A 12 6.15 64.51 -6.15
CA GLU A 12 4.77 65.02 -6.32
C GLU A 12 3.99 64.23 -7.41
N THR A 13 2.72 64.57 -7.67
CA THR A 13 1.72 63.68 -8.34
C THR A 13 1.07 64.30 -9.62
N PRO A 14 -0.10 63.85 -10.15
CA PRO A 14 -0.25 63.40 -11.54
C PRO A 14 -0.92 64.43 -12.48
N PRO A 15 -1.10 64.11 -13.79
CA PRO A 15 -2.46 63.69 -14.23
C PRO A 15 -2.52 62.68 -15.42
N LEU A 16 -3.75 62.28 -15.78
CA LEU A 16 -4.20 61.51 -16.97
C LEU A 16 -5.23 62.36 -17.76
N PRO A 17 -5.82 61.90 -18.88
CA PRO A 17 -5.27 61.37 -20.16
C PRO A 17 -5.69 62.30 -21.34
N PRO A 18 -5.55 61.92 -22.64
CA PRO A 18 -6.74 61.37 -23.35
C PRO A 18 -6.51 60.40 -24.55
N THR A 19 -7.55 59.59 -24.83
CA THR A 19 -8.02 58.94 -26.09
C THR A 19 -7.20 59.05 -27.41
N THR A 20 -7.05 57.99 -28.23
CA THR A 20 -8.14 57.48 -29.13
C THR A 20 -7.89 56.09 -29.79
N ASN A 21 -8.94 55.55 -30.41
CA ASN A 21 -9.18 54.19 -30.96
C ASN A 21 -8.30 53.63 -32.12
N ASN A 22 -8.45 52.30 -32.30
CA ASN A 22 -8.68 51.53 -33.55
C ASN A 22 -7.58 50.62 -34.17
N ASN A 23 -7.77 49.31 -33.96
CA ASN A 23 -8.03 48.28 -35.00
C ASN A 23 -7.21 48.27 -36.31
N ALA A 24 -6.25 47.33 -36.40
CA ALA A 24 -5.59 46.97 -37.68
C ALA A 24 -5.14 45.49 -37.80
N ALA A 25 -5.59 44.57 -36.94
CA ALA A 25 -5.00 43.21 -36.82
C ALA A 25 -5.99 42.03 -36.69
N LEU A 26 -7.28 42.21 -37.03
CA LEU A 26 -8.34 41.22 -36.71
C LEU A 26 -9.39 41.04 -37.83
N SER A 27 -8.99 41.10 -39.10
CA SER A 27 -9.93 41.14 -40.25
C SER A 27 -9.49 40.38 -41.52
N GLN A 28 -8.59 39.40 -41.42
CA GLN A 28 -8.28 38.47 -42.53
C GLN A 28 -8.40 37.00 -42.11
N SER A 29 -8.75 36.15 -43.08
CA SER A 29 -8.73 34.67 -43.03
C SER A 29 -9.76 33.93 -42.15
N LEU A 30 -10.97 34.48 -41.97
CA LEU A 30 -12.17 33.66 -41.67
C LEU A 30 -13.39 34.06 -42.53
N ARG A 31 -13.53 33.46 -43.72
CA ARG A 31 -14.81 33.26 -44.46
C ARG A 31 -14.61 32.44 -45.75
N ARG A 32 -15.65 31.66 -46.13
CA ARG A 32 -15.72 30.65 -47.23
C ARG A 32 -14.86 29.40 -46.95
N LEU A 33 -15.36 28.17 -46.82
CA LEU A 33 -16.58 27.42 -47.24
C LEU A 33 -16.71 27.07 -48.74
N SER A 34 -16.95 25.76 -48.96
CA SER A 34 -17.77 25.13 -50.02
C SER A 34 -17.18 24.78 -51.41
N LEU A 35 -16.76 23.50 -51.54
CA LEU A 35 -17.17 22.48 -52.54
C LEU A 35 -17.12 22.70 -54.08
N ASN A 36 -16.67 21.60 -54.73
CA ASN A 36 -17.03 21.04 -56.06
C ASN A 36 -16.36 21.49 -57.38
N GLN A 37 -15.68 20.50 -58.00
CA GLN A 37 -15.66 20.10 -59.43
C GLN A 37 -15.49 21.14 -60.56
N ALA A 38 -14.41 21.02 -61.37
CA ALA A 38 -14.41 20.33 -62.68
C ALA A 38 -13.13 20.56 -63.53
N SER A 39 -12.61 19.49 -64.16
CA SER A 39 -11.90 19.39 -65.48
C SER A 39 -10.72 20.33 -65.85
N ALA A 40 -9.70 19.94 -66.65
CA ALA A 40 -9.49 18.76 -67.50
C ALA A 40 -7.99 18.41 -67.74
N THR A 41 -7.69 17.11 -67.99
CA THR A 41 -6.69 16.49 -68.92
C THR A 41 -5.26 17.06 -69.12
N ALA A 42 -4.20 16.28 -69.40
CA ALA A 42 -4.02 14.87 -69.86
C ALA A 42 -2.72 14.27 -69.23
N LEU A 43 -2.23 13.03 -69.39
CA LEU A 43 -2.28 11.95 -70.41
C LEU A 43 -2.25 10.52 -69.74
N PRO A 44 -2.28 9.37 -70.46
CA PRO A 44 -2.56 8.02 -69.89
C PRO A 44 -1.27 7.19 -69.59
N ALA A 45 -1.25 5.90 -69.23
CA ALA A 45 -2.26 4.82 -69.20
C ALA A 45 -2.01 3.77 -68.09
N SER A 46 -2.97 2.87 -67.84
CA SER A 46 -2.85 1.66 -66.98
C SER A 46 -2.90 0.38 -67.86
N PRO A 47 -2.53 -0.84 -67.39
CA PRO A 47 -3.35 -1.58 -66.42
C PRO A 47 -2.60 -2.50 -65.41
N GLN A 48 -3.36 -3.10 -64.48
CA GLN A 48 -3.04 -4.29 -63.68
C GLN A 48 -3.70 -5.55 -64.34
N PRO A 49 -3.70 -6.82 -63.83
CA PRO A 49 -3.33 -7.33 -62.49
C PRO A 49 -2.64 -8.74 -62.47
N SER A 50 -2.81 -9.44 -61.33
CA SER A 50 -2.83 -10.92 -61.13
C SER A 50 -1.59 -11.63 -60.57
N SER A 51 -1.85 -12.73 -59.87
CA SER A 51 -0.88 -13.64 -59.24
C SER A 51 -0.84 -14.99 -59.95
N PRO A 52 0.29 -15.72 -59.89
CA PRO A 52 0.21 -17.15 -59.58
C PRO A 52 1.32 -17.61 -58.60
N ALA A 53 1.55 -18.92 -58.49
CA ALA A 53 2.36 -19.54 -57.43
C ALA A 53 3.42 -20.54 -57.91
N ARG A 54 4.30 -20.93 -56.97
CA ARG A 54 5.12 -22.17 -56.88
C ARG A 54 6.43 -22.32 -57.69
N ASN A 55 7.41 -22.84 -56.92
CA ASN A 55 8.37 -23.93 -57.22
C ASN A 55 9.78 -23.67 -57.83
N LEU A 56 10.77 -24.10 -57.02
CA LEU A 56 12.02 -24.85 -57.35
C LEU A 56 13.11 -24.14 -58.18
N GLY A 57 14.41 -24.33 -57.93
CA GLY A 57 15.10 -25.20 -56.94
C GLY A 57 16.37 -24.50 -56.40
N LEU A 58 17.55 -25.13 -56.29
CA LEU A 58 17.97 -26.52 -56.55
C LEU A 58 19.39 -26.73 -55.93
N GLN A 59 19.87 -27.99 -55.84
CA GLN A 59 21.21 -28.39 -55.31
C GLN A 59 21.38 -28.19 -53.79
N ARG A 60 22.29 -28.86 -53.05
CA ARG A 60 23.11 -30.10 -53.17
C ARG A 60 23.58 -30.44 -51.73
N SER A 61 23.92 -31.66 -51.31
CA SER A 61 23.65 -33.04 -51.77
C SER A 61 24.29 -34.06 -50.80
N ASN A 62 23.78 -35.30 -50.80
CA ASN A 62 24.39 -36.54 -50.24
C ASN A 62 24.44 -36.67 -48.70
N SER A 63 24.28 -37.86 -48.09
CA SER A 63 23.90 -39.19 -48.62
C SER A 63 23.56 -40.19 -47.48
N SER A 64 22.78 -41.24 -47.79
CA SER A 64 22.65 -42.56 -47.09
C SER A 64 22.16 -42.58 -45.61
N ALA A 65 21.38 -43.56 -45.12
CA ALA A 65 20.66 -44.69 -45.72
C ALA A 65 19.48 -45.18 -44.82
N SER A 66 18.72 -46.17 -45.29
CA SER A 66 17.57 -46.88 -44.66
C SER A 66 17.78 -48.41 -44.79
N PRO A 67 16.90 -49.36 -44.37
CA PRO A 67 15.51 -49.29 -43.83
C PRO A 67 15.44 -49.89 -42.38
N ASN A 68 14.37 -50.47 -41.78
CA ASN A 68 13.02 -50.98 -42.15
C ASN A 68 12.16 -51.06 -40.85
N GLY A 69 10.83 -51.29 -40.82
CA GLY A 69 9.79 -51.41 -41.85
C GLY A 69 8.44 -51.93 -41.28
N ARG A 70 7.39 -51.93 -42.12
CA ARG A 70 6.00 -52.49 -41.93
C ARG A 70 4.94 -51.69 -41.15
N LEU A 71 3.82 -51.45 -41.85
CA LEU A 71 2.44 -51.17 -41.40
C LEU A 71 1.65 -52.53 -41.35
N PRO A 72 0.30 -52.65 -41.20
CA PRO A 72 -0.77 -51.65 -41.03
C PRO A 72 -1.76 -51.99 -39.85
N PRO A 73 -3.11 -52.03 -39.95
CA PRO A 73 -3.98 -50.93 -39.46
C PRO A 73 -5.18 -51.35 -38.57
N ARG A 74 -5.89 -50.38 -37.94
CA ARG A 74 -7.36 -50.15 -38.06
C ARG A 74 -7.97 -49.15 -37.04
N SER A 75 -8.90 -48.35 -37.54
CA SER A 75 -10.02 -47.69 -36.80
C SER A 75 -11.31 -48.54 -37.02
N PRO A 76 -12.56 -48.13 -36.64
CA PRO A 76 -13.02 -46.93 -35.92
C PRO A 76 -14.15 -47.20 -34.86
N LEU A 77 -14.87 -46.13 -34.45
CA LEU A 77 -16.31 -46.03 -34.06
C LEU A 77 -16.71 -45.77 -32.58
N HIS A 78 -17.26 -44.56 -32.38
CA HIS A 78 -18.46 -44.20 -31.61
C HIS A 78 -19.00 -45.13 -30.49
N ARG A 79 -19.20 -44.55 -29.28
CA ARG A 79 -20.52 -43.97 -28.88
C ARG A 79 -20.49 -43.19 -27.55
N SER A 80 -21.05 -41.98 -27.57
CA SER A 80 -21.72 -41.31 -26.44
C SER A 80 -23.19 -41.83 -26.36
N PRO A 81 -24.09 -41.41 -25.43
CA PRO A 81 -23.99 -40.32 -24.42
C PRO A 81 -24.65 -40.57 -23.04
N SER A 82 -24.66 -39.52 -22.18
CA SER A 82 -25.72 -39.21 -21.18
C SER A 82 -25.97 -40.19 -20.00
N SER A 83 -26.70 -39.84 -18.92
CA SER A 83 -26.85 -38.60 -18.13
C SER A 83 -27.71 -38.88 -16.88
N MET A 84 -27.60 -38.09 -15.79
CA MET A 84 -28.42 -38.17 -14.56
C MET A 84 -28.18 -39.42 -13.68
N SER A 85 -28.65 -39.55 -12.43
CA SER A 85 -28.65 -38.62 -11.28
C SER A 85 -28.97 -39.38 -9.97
N THR A 86 -28.93 -38.68 -8.82
CA THR A 86 -29.66 -38.95 -7.56
C THR A 86 -29.40 -40.24 -6.76
N THR A 87 -28.73 -40.05 -5.61
CA THR A 87 -29.03 -40.64 -4.27
C THR A 87 -29.07 -42.17 -4.04
N SER A 88 -28.18 -42.69 -3.18
CA SER A 88 -28.51 -42.93 -1.76
C SER A 88 -27.38 -43.53 -0.87
N ARG A 89 -27.37 -43.10 0.40
CA ARG A 89 -26.94 -43.73 1.66
C ARG A 89 -25.80 -44.80 1.74
N SER A 90 -24.69 -44.35 2.32
CA SER A 90 -23.99 -44.89 3.52
C SER A 90 -23.49 -46.35 3.62
N SER A 91 -22.17 -46.49 3.80
CA SER A 91 -21.55 -47.23 4.94
C SER A 91 -20.07 -46.84 5.11
N THR A 92 -19.58 -46.69 6.35
CA THR A 92 -18.15 -46.50 6.68
C THR A 92 -17.43 -47.84 6.90
N PRO A 93 -16.09 -47.84 7.02
CA PRO A 93 -15.53 -47.96 8.37
C PRO A 93 -14.46 -46.89 8.69
N THR A 94 -13.95 -46.91 9.93
CA THR A 94 -13.31 -45.75 10.60
C THR A 94 -12.00 -46.11 11.30
N LEU A 95 -11.00 -45.23 11.25
CA LEU A 95 -9.88 -45.12 12.22
C LEU A 95 -9.35 -43.67 12.19
N LEU A 96 -9.97 -42.74 12.93
CA LEU A 96 -9.61 -42.30 14.29
C LEU A 96 -8.27 -41.54 14.40
N ARG A 97 -8.37 -40.20 14.43
CA ARG A 97 -7.34 -39.23 14.83
C ARG A 97 -7.66 -38.73 16.24
N LYS A 98 -6.66 -38.59 17.13
CA LYS A 98 -6.85 -38.13 18.52
C LYS A 98 -6.41 -36.68 18.68
N ALA A 99 -7.28 -35.85 19.25
CA ALA A 99 -6.98 -34.50 19.74
C ALA A 99 -7.81 -34.27 21.02
N SER A 100 -7.32 -33.44 21.94
CA SER A 100 -7.88 -33.30 23.30
C SER A 100 -8.37 -31.89 23.55
N MET A 101 -9.57 -31.76 24.14
CA MET A 101 -10.04 -30.54 24.79
C MET A 101 -10.68 -30.88 26.12
N ASN A 102 -10.25 -30.18 27.18
CA ASN A 102 -10.83 -30.25 28.52
C ASN A 102 -11.35 -28.86 28.92
N SER A 103 -12.65 -28.75 29.15
CA SER A 103 -13.30 -27.68 29.92
C SER A 103 -14.71 -28.13 30.27
N LEU A 104 -15.00 -28.29 31.56
CA LEU A 104 -16.33 -28.60 32.07
C LEU A 104 -16.63 -27.73 33.28
N HIS A 105 -17.68 -26.92 33.17
CA HIS A 105 -18.35 -26.33 34.33
C HIS A 105 -19.33 -27.36 34.92
N GLY A 106 -19.44 -27.39 36.24
CA GLY A 106 -20.59 -27.96 36.96
C GLY A 106 -21.39 -26.83 37.62
N VAL A 107 -22.73 -26.93 37.63
CA VAL A 107 -23.63 -25.89 38.14
C VAL A 107 -24.76 -26.52 38.96
N GLY A 108 -25.07 -25.89 40.11
CA GLY A 108 -26.23 -26.21 40.95
C GLY A 108 -25.95 -27.26 42.03
N GLY A 109 -26.40 -27.09 43.28
CA GLY A 109 -27.06 -25.92 43.89
C GLY A 109 -27.96 -26.31 45.06
N VAL A 110 -28.13 -25.42 46.04
CA VAL A 110 -29.26 -25.31 47.00
C VAL A 110 -28.95 -24.17 47.98
N THR A 111 -29.98 -23.43 48.41
CA THR A 111 -29.97 -22.34 49.41
C THR A 111 -30.85 -22.76 50.61
N PRO A 112 -31.08 -21.95 51.68
CA PRO A 112 -30.50 -20.67 52.08
C PRO A 112 -29.98 -20.63 53.54
N SER A 113 -29.36 -19.53 53.98
CA SER A 113 -29.84 -18.74 55.16
C SER A 113 -28.96 -17.50 55.41
N ARG A 114 -29.54 -16.50 56.09
CA ARG A 114 -28.81 -15.37 56.71
C ARG A 114 -28.52 -15.73 58.17
N THR A 115 -27.36 -15.32 58.71
CA THR A 115 -27.30 -14.44 59.90
C THR A 115 -25.88 -14.00 60.22
N SER A 116 -25.80 -12.94 61.02
CA SER A 116 -24.63 -12.16 61.37
C SER A 116 -23.73 -12.75 62.48
N SER A 117 -22.57 -12.11 62.62
CA SER A 117 -21.95 -11.71 63.90
C SER A 117 -21.33 -12.75 64.87
N THR A 118 -19.99 -12.70 64.90
CA THR A 118 -19.13 -12.48 66.10
C THR A 118 -18.80 -13.60 67.12
N SER A 119 -17.49 -13.63 67.46
CA SER A 119 -16.93 -13.55 68.82
C SER A 119 -16.51 -14.82 69.63
N ARG A 120 -15.18 -14.92 69.85
CA ARG A 120 -14.44 -15.29 71.10
C ARG A 120 -14.47 -16.73 71.68
N ARG A 121 -13.32 -17.43 71.61
CA ARG A 121 -12.36 -17.83 72.70
C ARG A 121 -11.34 -18.86 72.17
N SER A 122 -10.02 -18.86 72.47
CA SER A 122 -9.29 -19.09 73.75
C SER A 122 -9.43 -20.55 74.27
N SER A 123 -8.45 -21.29 74.81
CA SER A 123 -7.07 -21.03 75.35
C SER A 123 -6.29 -22.39 75.38
N SER A 124 -4.99 -22.59 75.72
CA SER A 124 -3.72 -21.82 75.74
C SER A 124 -2.56 -22.68 76.30
N ALA A 125 -1.32 -22.59 75.77
CA ALA A 125 -0.07 -23.13 76.37
C ALA A 125 1.07 -22.09 76.15
N GLN A 126 1.84 -21.62 77.15
CA GLN A 126 2.87 -22.27 77.99
C GLN A 126 4.10 -22.77 77.19
N PHE A 127 5.37 -22.50 77.55
CA PHE A 127 5.99 -21.51 78.48
C PHE A 127 7.53 -21.53 78.28
N THR A 128 8.23 -20.38 78.24
CA THR A 128 9.60 -20.16 78.80
C THR A 128 10.06 -18.71 78.58
N ASN A 129 10.86 -18.15 79.50
CA ASN A 129 11.31 -16.75 79.48
C ASN A 129 12.79 -16.58 79.07
N ALA A 130 13.10 -15.42 78.47
CA ALA A 130 14.37 -14.72 78.68
C ALA A 130 14.12 -13.20 78.60
N SER A 131 14.72 -12.42 79.52
CA SER A 131 14.60 -10.96 79.62
C SER A 131 15.38 -10.25 78.48
N THR A 132 15.15 -8.99 78.10
CA THR A 132 15.19 -7.78 78.96
C THR A 132 14.48 -6.58 78.31
N MET A 133 14.07 -5.59 79.11
CA MET A 133 13.48 -4.29 78.70
C MET A 133 14.58 -3.34 78.13
N VAL A 134 14.34 -2.14 77.57
CA VAL A 134 13.26 -1.14 77.70
C VAL A 134 13.08 -0.36 76.39
N GLY A 135 11.85 0.00 76.01
CA GLY A 135 11.57 0.97 74.94
C GLY A 135 10.08 1.35 74.90
N LYS A 136 9.74 2.65 74.88
CA LYS A 136 8.35 3.13 74.86
C LYS A 136 7.86 3.33 73.43
N SER A 137 6.77 2.65 73.03
CA SER A 137 6.01 3.02 71.82
C SER A 137 4.85 3.96 72.19
N PRO A 138 4.78 5.18 71.64
CA PRO A 138 3.51 5.89 71.53
C PRO A 138 2.65 5.24 70.44
N LEU A 139 1.32 5.37 70.53
CA LEU A 139 0.45 5.07 69.39
C LEU A 139 0.56 6.22 68.38
N SER A 140 0.72 5.87 67.11
CA SER A 140 0.29 6.66 65.96
C SER A 140 -0.78 5.86 65.24
N GLU A 141 -1.82 6.53 64.75
CA GLU A 141 -2.95 5.88 64.06
C GLU A 141 -2.44 5.18 62.79
N ILE A 142 -2.81 3.91 62.62
CA ILE A 142 -2.60 3.19 61.36
C ILE A 142 -3.88 3.39 60.56
N GLU A 143 -3.88 4.41 59.70
CA GLU A 143 -4.79 4.40 58.56
C GLU A 143 -4.43 3.18 57.69
N ASP A 144 -5.43 2.40 57.28
CA ASP A 144 -5.23 1.35 56.29
C ASP A 144 -4.66 1.99 55.02
N PRO A 145 -3.47 1.57 54.53
CA PRO A 145 -2.80 2.27 53.45
C PRO A 145 -3.64 2.18 52.18
N ILE A 146 -4.16 3.34 51.75
CA ILE A 146 -4.91 3.50 50.50
C ILE A 146 -4.10 2.83 49.39
N PRO A 147 -4.66 1.84 48.66
CA PRO A 147 -3.92 1.14 47.61
C PRO A 147 -3.44 2.18 46.60
N PRO A 148 -2.13 2.22 46.28
CA PRO A 148 -1.55 3.33 45.55
C PRO A 148 -2.24 3.47 44.18
N GLN A 149 -2.71 4.69 43.88
CA GLN A 149 -3.29 5.04 42.59
C GLN A 149 -2.45 4.44 41.46
N PRO A 150 -3.07 3.81 40.44
CA PRO A 150 -2.33 3.11 39.40
C PRO A 150 -1.36 4.09 38.73
N ARG A 151 -0.07 3.79 38.81
CA ARG A 151 1.00 4.69 38.31
C ARG A 151 0.88 4.83 36.79
N HIS A 152 0.20 5.88 36.35
CA HIS A 152 0.07 6.23 34.94
C HIS A 152 1.46 6.43 34.33
N THR A 153 1.87 5.52 33.46
CA THR A 153 3.02 5.69 32.57
C THR A 153 2.57 6.38 31.28
N ALA A 154 3.46 7.11 30.60
CA ALA A 154 3.16 7.72 29.31
C ALA A 154 2.57 6.72 28.30
N ALA A 155 3.12 5.49 28.27
CA ALA A 155 2.60 4.40 27.44
C ALA A 155 1.15 3.98 27.82
N SER A 156 0.82 3.92 29.12
CA SER A 156 -0.56 3.61 29.56
C SER A 156 -1.55 4.73 29.22
N ILE A 157 -1.14 6.00 29.33
CA ILE A 157 -1.94 7.17 28.96
C ILE A 157 -2.21 7.13 27.45
N ALA A 158 -1.16 6.98 26.64
CA ALA A 158 -1.26 6.91 25.18
C ALA A 158 -2.11 5.73 24.70
N SER A 159 -1.94 4.54 25.31
CA SER A 159 -2.73 3.36 24.95
C SER A 159 -4.22 3.53 25.27
N ASN A 160 -4.55 4.09 26.44
CA ASN A 160 -5.94 4.36 26.83
C ASN A 160 -6.59 5.43 25.93
N HIS A 161 -5.88 6.54 25.68
CA HIS A 161 -6.36 7.61 24.78
C HIS A 161 -6.60 7.10 23.36
N PHE A 162 -5.60 6.43 22.76
CA PHE A 162 -5.71 5.93 21.39
C PHE A 162 -6.81 4.88 21.24
N LYS A 163 -7.03 4.03 22.27
CA LYS A 163 -8.18 3.12 22.28
C LYS A 163 -9.51 3.88 22.22
N SER A 164 -9.69 4.88 23.08
CA SER A 164 -10.91 5.70 23.10
C SER A 164 -11.12 6.49 21.82
N GLU A 165 -10.06 6.95 21.15
CA GLU A 165 -10.17 7.58 19.82
C GLU A 165 -10.55 6.58 18.71
N LEU A 166 -9.96 5.38 18.73
CA LEU A 166 -10.25 4.32 17.78
C LEU A 166 -11.71 3.83 17.88
N GLU A 167 -12.29 3.80 19.09
CA GLU A 167 -13.71 3.54 19.34
C GLU A 167 -14.65 4.63 18.75
N LEU A 168 -14.10 5.79 18.35
CA LEU A 168 -14.82 6.88 17.68
C LEU A 168 -14.61 6.89 16.16
N HIS A 169 -13.62 6.17 15.63
CA HIS A 169 -13.40 6.06 14.16
C HIS A 169 -14.52 5.31 13.43
N GLY A 170 -15.19 4.37 14.13
CA GLY A 170 -16.26 3.54 13.58
C GLY A 170 -17.67 4.12 13.70
N ARG A 171 -17.83 5.28 14.34
CA ARG A 171 -19.14 5.89 14.62
C ARG A 171 -19.60 6.81 13.48
N GLU A 172 -20.79 6.53 12.93
CA GLU A 172 -21.40 7.35 11.86
C GLU A 172 -21.91 8.71 12.37
N ASP A 173 -22.26 8.77 13.66
CA ASP A 173 -22.71 9.95 14.40
C ASP A 173 -21.57 10.83 14.94
N ASN A 174 -20.30 10.42 14.76
CA ASN A 174 -19.15 11.19 15.23
C ASN A 174 -19.07 12.56 14.53
N PRO A 175 -19.15 13.69 15.26
CA PRO A 175 -19.11 15.04 14.67
C PRO A 175 -17.75 15.37 14.03
N ARG A 176 -16.69 14.61 14.34
CA ARG A 176 -15.35 14.79 13.77
C ARG A 176 -15.29 14.20 12.35
N SER A 177 -15.52 15.06 11.36
CA SER A 177 -15.25 14.79 9.95
C SER A 177 -13.75 14.63 9.71
N ALA A 178 -13.35 13.64 8.91
CA ALA A 178 -12.01 13.51 8.39
C ALA A 178 -12.09 13.01 6.94
N ASP A 179 -11.41 13.70 6.03
CA ASP A 179 -11.42 13.40 4.59
C ASP A 179 -10.66 12.10 4.25
N VAL A 180 -9.81 11.63 5.16
CA VAL A 180 -8.90 10.49 4.95
C VAL A 180 -9.32 9.31 5.84
N ILE A 181 -9.31 8.10 5.25
CA ILE A 181 -9.42 6.84 6.00
C ILE A 181 -8.31 5.85 5.63
N VAL A 182 -7.64 5.31 6.64
CA VAL A 182 -6.64 4.24 6.47
C VAL A 182 -7.28 2.89 6.74
N ILE A 183 -7.14 1.95 5.80
CA ILE A 183 -7.68 0.59 5.89
C ILE A 183 -6.55 -0.41 6.16
N LEU A 184 -6.74 -1.27 7.17
CA LEU A 184 -5.83 -2.36 7.58
C LEU A 184 -6.56 -3.72 7.54
N HIS A 185 -5.87 -4.81 7.20
CA HIS A 185 -6.45 -6.16 7.18
C HIS A 185 -5.44 -7.23 7.65
N ASP A 186 -5.76 -7.99 8.70
CA ASP A 186 -4.79 -8.91 9.36
C ASP A 186 -4.26 -10.03 8.45
N SER A 187 -5.09 -10.59 7.56
CA SER A 187 -4.63 -11.66 6.67
C SER A 187 -3.44 -11.28 5.77
N CYS A 188 -3.15 -9.98 5.56
CA CYS A 188 -1.98 -9.51 4.83
C CYS A 188 -0.62 -9.94 5.46
N TYR A 189 -0.61 -10.29 6.76
CA TYR A 189 0.55 -10.91 7.42
C TYR A 189 0.76 -12.38 7.03
N GLY A 190 -0.28 -13.07 6.54
CA GLY A 190 -0.27 -14.52 6.32
C GLY A 190 0.65 -14.96 5.18
N HIS A 191 0.60 -14.25 4.04
CA HIS A 191 1.46 -14.55 2.88
C HIS A 191 2.94 -14.50 3.26
N ARG A 192 3.72 -15.56 3.05
CA ARG A 192 5.17 -15.53 3.35
C ARG A 192 5.96 -16.57 2.57
N TYR A 193 7.23 -16.26 2.32
CA TYR A 193 8.17 -17.24 1.78
C TYR A 193 8.31 -18.42 2.74
N SER A 194 7.96 -19.62 2.26
CA SER A 194 7.76 -20.80 3.12
C SER A 194 8.55 -22.04 2.66
N ARG A 195 9.56 -21.88 1.79
CA ARG A 195 10.31 -23.02 1.25
C ARG A 195 11.26 -23.62 2.30
N PRO A 196 11.23 -24.94 2.52
CA PRO A 196 12.08 -25.59 3.51
C PRO A 196 13.54 -25.68 3.03
N ARG A 197 14.48 -25.67 3.98
CA ARG A 197 15.94 -25.76 3.76
C ARG A 197 16.58 -24.61 2.97
N THR A 198 15.86 -23.50 2.76
CA THR A 198 16.44 -22.29 2.14
C THR A 198 17.59 -21.73 2.98
N SER A 199 18.70 -21.39 2.33
CA SER A 199 19.91 -20.88 3.01
C SER A 199 19.69 -19.49 3.62
N LYS A 200 20.49 -19.10 4.63
CA LYS A 200 20.42 -17.73 5.19
C LYS A 200 20.63 -16.65 4.12
N ALA A 201 21.55 -16.87 3.18
CA ALA A 201 21.81 -15.96 2.05
C ALA A 201 20.59 -15.85 1.11
N SER A 202 19.90 -16.97 0.85
CA SER A 202 18.69 -17.03 0.03
C SER A 202 17.43 -16.52 0.75
N LEU A 203 17.43 -16.47 2.09
CA LEU A 203 16.40 -15.79 2.88
C LEU A 203 16.63 -14.27 2.89
N SER A 204 17.89 -13.81 2.93
CA SER A 204 18.20 -12.37 2.87
C SER A 204 17.92 -11.70 1.51
N THR A 205 17.55 -12.46 0.47
CA THR A 205 17.02 -11.91 -0.78
C THR A 205 15.48 -11.79 -0.80
N ILE A 206 14.78 -12.23 0.25
CA ILE A 206 13.32 -12.12 0.35
C ILE A 206 12.95 -10.77 0.98
N VAL A 207 12.61 -9.82 0.11
CA VAL A 207 12.30 -8.43 0.49
C VAL A 207 10.81 -8.20 0.78
N GLU A 208 9.90 -8.92 0.10
CA GLU A 208 8.45 -8.82 0.26
C GLU A 208 7.97 -9.55 1.54
N ARG A 209 8.41 -9.11 2.71
CA ARG A 209 8.26 -9.81 4.00
C ARG A 209 7.04 -9.33 4.82
N PRO A 210 6.41 -10.17 5.67
CA PRO A 210 5.25 -9.77 6.49
C PRO A 210 5.48 -8.53 7.38
N GLU A 211 6.71 -8.31 7.83
CA GLU A 211 7.12 -7.19 8.68
C GLU A 211 6.90 -5.83 8.01
N ARG A 212 6.80 -5.77 6.67
CA ARG A 212 6.47 -4.55 5.92
C ARG A 212 5.18 -3.88 6.43
N ILE A 213 4.16 -4.66 6.75
CA ILE A 213 2.90 -4.15 7.32
C ILE A 213 3.13 -3.53 8.71
N HIS A 214 4.07 -4.04 9.50
CA HIS A 214 4.43 -3.44 10.80
C HIS A 214 5.15 -2.10 10.61
N ALA A 215 6.07 -2.00 9.64
CA ALA A 215 6.72 -0.73 9.28
C ALA A 215 5.73 0.32 8.76
N SER A 216 4.75 -0.09 7.93
CA SER A 216 3.65 0.80 7.51
C SER A 216 2.76 1.24 8.69
N ILE A 217 2.49 0.35 9.66
CA ILE A 217 1.73 0.69 10.87
C ILE A 217 2.54 1.60 11.81
N LEU A 218 3.86 1.51 11.84
CA LEU A 218 4.72 2.46 12.55
C LEU A 218 4.61 3.86 11.94
N GLY A 219 4.79 3.98 10.62
CA GLY A 219 4.61 5.25 9.90
C GLY A 219 3.22 5.86 10.07
N LEU A 220 2.18 5.02 10.01
CA LEU A 220 0.79 5.37 10.32
C LEU A 220 0.61 5.90 11.74
N SER A 221 1.26 5.27 12.74
CA SER A 221 1.15 5.65 14.14
C SER A 221 1.83 6.99 14.41
N VAL A 222 3.03 7.21 13.83
CA VAL A 222 3.72 8.50 13.89
C VAL A 222 2.88 9.58 13.19
N ALA A 223 2.31 9.29 12.02
CA ALA A 223 1.44 10.24 11.31
C ALA A 223 0.22 10.63 12.15
N TYR A 224 -0.43 9.68 12.84
CA TYR A 224 -1.59 9.96 13.69
C TYR A 224 -1.20 10.85 14.90
N VAL A 225 -0.04 10.60 15.51
CA VAL A 225 0.45 11.39 16.66
C VAL A 225 0.89 12.79 16.22
N CYS A 226 1.63 12.92 15.12
CA CYS A 226 2.14 14.19 14.59
C CYS A 226 1.02 15.07 14.02
N LEU A 227 0.22 14.56 13.07
CA LEU A 227 -0.91 15.32 12.51
C LEU A 227 -2.00 15.52 13.56
N GLY A 228 -2.21 14.57 14.49
CA GLY A 228 -3.12 14.77 15.61
C GLY A 228 -2.59 15.76 16.66
N GLU A 229 -1.36 16.24 16.57
CA GLU A 229 -0.70 17.07 17.60
C GLU A 229 -0.79 16.45 19.02
N ARG A 230 -0.74 15.11 19.09
CA ARG A 230 -0.86 14.31 20.33
C ARG A 230 0.47 14.17 21.08
N HIS A 231 1.54 14.79 20.57
CA HIS A 231 2.87 14.86 21.19
C HIS A 231 2.94 16.02 22.21
N ALA A 232 4.01 16.06 23.00
CA ALA A 232 4.18 17.05 24.08
C ALA A 232 4.16 18.51 23.59
N ASP A 233 4.70 18.77 22.40
CA ASP A 233 4.82 20.12 21.81
C ASP A 233 3.58 20.54 20.97
N GLY A 234 2.52 19.72 20.93
CA GLY A 234 1.31 19.96 20.13
C GLY A 234 0.20 20.71 20.88
N GLN A 235 -0.89 21.08 20.19
CA GLN A 235 -2.09 21.65 20.84
C GLN A 235 -2.90 20.60 21.63
N PHE A 236 -2.75 19.31 21.34
CA PHE A 236 -3.58 18.23 21.89
C PHE A 236 -2.78 17.16 22.66
N PRO A 237 -1.86 17.54 23.58
CA PRO A 237 -1.08 16.58 24.34
C PRO A 237 -1.99 15.73 25.24
N LEU A 238 -1.58 14.47 25.43
CA LEU A 238 -2.34 13.49 26.18
C LEU A 238 -2.10 13.65 27.70
N HIS A 239 -3.18 13.64 28.48
CA HIS A 239 -3.17 13.77 29.93
C HIS A 239 -4.11 12.72 30.55
N PRO A 240 -3.83 12.15 31.74
CA PRO A 240 -4.69 11.15 32.37
C PRO A 240 -6.16 11.57 32.47
N ASP A 241 -6.41 12.81 32.89
CA ASP A 241 -7.75 13.34 33.16
C ASP A 241 -8.45 13.96 31.92
N ARG A 242 -7.82 13.91 30.74
CA ARG A 242 -8.41 14.46 29.50
C ARG A 242 -9.28 13.40 28.84
N ASP A 243 -10.54 13.73 28.55
CA ASP A 243 -11.39 12.86 27.74
C ASP A 243 -10.97 12.90 26.25
N ALA A 244 -10.82 11.73 25.64
CA ALA A 244 -10.55 11.57 24.21
C ALA A 244 -11.70 12.11 23.33
N THR A 245 -12.96 12.16 23.81
CA THR A 245 -14.05 12.81 23.05
C THR A 245 -13.93 14.34 23.05
N SER A 246 -13.16 14.93 23.97
CA SER A 246 -12.98 16.39 24.05
C SER A 246 -12.02 16.95 23.00
N ILE A 247 -11.27 16.10 22.30
CA ILE A 247 -10.25 16.53 21.35
C ILE A 247 -10.90 16.79 19.99
N PRO A 248 -10.97 18.05 19.51
CA PRO A 248 -11.80 18.39 18.34
C PRO A 248 -11.22 17.86 17.02
N SER A 249 -9.88 17.74 16.93
CA SER A 249 -9.18 17.28 15.73
C SER A 249 -9.19 15.76 15.59
N MET A 250 -9.33 15.29 14.35
CA MET A 250 -9.21 13.90 13.93
C MET A 250 -8.41 13.89 12.62
N PRO A 251 -7.09 13.58 12.63
CA PRO A 251 -6.24 13.77 11.44
C PRO A 251 -6.67 12.87 10.28
N PHE A 252 -6.97 11.60 10.58
CA PHE A 252 -7.57 10.64 9.67
C PHE A 252 -8.24 9.52 10.47
N ARG A 253 -9.22 8.85 9.88
CA ARG A 253 -9.84 7.66 10.49
C ARG A 253 -8.97 6.43 10.23
N ILE A 254 -8.80 5.57 11.22
CA ILE A 254 -8.15 4.25 11.06
C ILE A 254 -9.24 3.18 11.18
N ARG A 255 -9.31 2.25 10.23
CA ARG A 255 -10.23 1.11 10.26
C ARG A 255 -9.50 -0.19 9.96
N LYS A 256 -9.62 -1.14 10.88
CA LYS A 256 -9.19 -2.52 10.70
C LYS A 256 -10.40 -3.35 10.28
N THR A 257 -10.31 -4.03 9.14
CA THR A 257 -11.38 -4.85 8.57
C THR A 257 -10.99 -6.33 8.46
N THR A 258 -12.02 -7.17 8.32
CA THR A 258 -11.93 -8.62 8.06
C THR A 258 -12.61 -9.00 6.75
N ARG A 259 -13.01 -7.99 5.95
CA ARG A 259 -13.65 -8.16 4.65
C ARG A 259 -12.67 -8.78 3.66
N LYS A 260 -12.99 -9.98 3.20
CA LYS A 260 -12.37 -10.62 2.03
C LYS A 260 -13.20 -10.38 0.77
N MET A 261 -12.56 -10.44 -0.39
CA MET A 261 -13.22 -10.60 -1.68
C MET A 261 -12.65 -11.81 -2.42
N VAL A 262 -13.52 -12.77 -2.73
CA VAL A 262 -13.11 -14.04 -3.34
C VAL A 262 -12.59 -13.88 -4.77
N LEU A 263 -11.60 -14.70 -5.15
CA LEU A 263 -10.98 -14.65 -6.48
C LEU A 263 -11.96 -14.88 -7.64
N SER A 264 -13.06 -15.61 -7.40
CA SER A 264 -14.12 -15.86 -8.38
C SER A 264 -15.14 -14.71 -8.55
N SER A 265 -14.97 -13.60 -7.81
CA SER A 265 -15.89 -12.45 -7.89
C SER A 265 -15.81 -11.71 -9.24
N GLN A 266 -16.87 -10.99 -9.61
CA GLN A 266 -16.94 -10.31 -10.91
C GLN A 266 -15.88 -9.19 -11.04
N ALA A 267 -15.55 -8.48 -9.96
CA ALA A 267 -14.53 -7.44 -9.97
C ALA A 267 -13.13 -8.01 -10.28
N VAL A 268 -12.78 -9.15 -9.68
CA VAL A 268 -11.51 -9.84 -9.93
C VAL A 268 -11.47 -10.47 -11.32
N THR A 269 -12.51 -11.23 -11.68
CA THR A 269 -12.54 -11.95 -12.97
C THR A 269 -12.73 -11.03 -14.19
N ASN A 270 -13.18 -9.79 -14.01
CA ASN A 270 -13.11 -8.74 -15.04
C ASN A 270 -11.67 -8.35 -15.42
N VAL A 271 -10.80 -8.27 -14.42
CA VAL A 271 -9.38 -7.88 -14.56
C VAL A 271 -8.57 -9.07 -15.03
N HIS A 272 -8.67 -10.20 -14.32
CA HIS A 272 -7.77 -11.35 -14.47
C HIS A 272 -8.31 -12.49 -15.32
N GLY A 273 -9.62 -12.51 -15.61
CA GLY A 273 -10.28 -13.64 -16.26
C GLY A 273 -10.46 -14.86 -15.35
N VAL A 274 -11.49 -15.64 -15.64
CA VAL A 274 -11.89 -16.79 -14.79
C VAL A 274 -10.78 -17.84 -14.71
N LYS A 275 -10.18 -18.24 -15.85
CA LYS A 275 -9.18 -19.32 -15.90
C LYS A 275 -7.93 -19.05 -15.03
N TRP A 276 -7.43 -17.82 -15.00
CA TRP A 276 -6.26 -17.50 -14.17
C TRP A 276 -6.63 -17.51 -12.68
N MET A 277 -7.84 -17.10 -12.31
CA MET A 277 -8.30 -17.14 -10.92
C MET A 277 -8.58 -18.57 -10.42
N GLU A 278 -9.10 -19.45 -11.29
CA GLU A 278 -9.17 -20.89 -11.05
C GLU A 278 -7.76 -21.48 -10.86
N GLU A 279 -6.82 -21.18 -11.76
CA GLU A 279 -5.44 -21.68 -11.70
C GLU A 279 -4.71 -21.23 -10.41
N LEU A 280 -4.79 -19.94 -10.08
CA LEU A 280 -4.21 -19.36 -8.87
C LEU A 280 -4.84 -19.94 -7.60
N LYS A 281 -6.17 -20.09 -7.55
CA LYS A 281 -6.80 -20.70 -6.37
C LYS A 281 -6.33 -22.13 -6.17
N ILE A 282 -6.27 -22.94 -7.23
CA ILE A 282 -5.76 -24.32 -7.15
C ILE A 282 -4.29 -24.34 -6.70
N MET A 283 -3.46 -23.39 -7.15
CA MET A 283 -2.07 -23.27 -6.67
C MET A 283 -1.99 -22.93 -5.18
N CYS A 284 -2.79 -21.98 -4.67
CA CYS A 284 -2.84 -21.64 -3.26
C CYS A 284 -3.37 -22.81 -2.40
N ASP A 285 -4.48 -23.43 -2.81
CA ASP A 285 -5.09 -24.58 -2.12
C ASP A 285 -4.12 -25.77 -1.98
N ASN A 286 -3.16 -25.90 -2.90
CA ASN A 286 -2.14 -26.95 -2.88
C ASN A 286 -0.80 -26.51 -2.28
N ALA A 287 -0.59 -25.23 -1.97
CA ALA A 287 0.74 -24.68 -1.64
C ALA A 287 1.42 -25.42 -0.48
N GLU A 288 0.72 -25.62 0.64
CA GLU A 288 1.24 -26.33 1.82
C GLU A 288 1.65 -27.79 1.49
N SER A 289 0.78 -28.52 0.81
CA SER A 289 1.05 -29.92 0.43
C SER A 289 2.26 -30.05 -0.51
N ARG A 290 2.42 -29.11 -1.44
CA ARG A 290 3.55 -29.05 -2.39
C ARG A 290 4.85 -28.66 -1.70
N LEU A 291 4.82 -27.75 -0.72
CA LEU A 291 5.96 -27.44 0.15
C LEU A 291 6.39 -28.68 0.96
N ALA A 292 5.43 -29.38 1.57
CA ALA A 292 5.69 -30.55 2.40
C ALA A 292 6.26 -31.74 1.60
N MET A 293 5.75 -31.99 0.39
CA MET A 293 6.18 -33.10 -0.47
C MET A 293 7.48 -32.79 -1.23
N ASN A 294 7.57 -31.63 -1.88
CA ASN A 294 8.57 -31.33 -2.89
C ASN A 294 9.51 -30.17 -2.52
N GLY A 295 9.22 -29.42 -1.45
CA GLY A 295 9.91 -28.15 -1.13
C GLY A 295 9.67 -27.03 -2.13
N LYS A 296 8.77 -27.20 -3.11
CA LYS A 296 8.41 -26.24 -4.15
C LYS A 296 6.91 -26.25 -4.41
N GLU A 297 6.30 -25.07 -4.25
CA GLU A 297 4.88 -24.78 -4.34
C GLU A 297 4.42 -24.33 -5.72
N LEU A 298 5.30 -23.73 -6.53
CA LEU A 298 4.99 -23.15 -7.84
C LEU A 298 4.79 -24.22 -8.93
N THR A 299 3.75 -25.04 -8.78
CA THR A 299 3.29 -26.01 -9.78
C THR A 299 1.96 -25.54 -10.37
N ARG A 300 1.98 -24.99 -11.59
CA ARG A 300 0.74 -24.71 -12.33
C ARG A 300 -0.02 -26.04 -12.54
N PRO A 301 -1.33 -26.11 -12.28
CA PRO A 301 -2.11 -27.31 -12.56
C PRO A 301 -2.32 -27.56 -14.06
N ASP A 302 -2.58 -28.82 -14.39
CA ASP A 302 -3.10 -29.21 -15.70
C ASP A 302 -4.57 -28.79 -15.82
N MET A 303 -4.83 -27.91 -16.78
CA MET A 303 -6.16 -27.38 -17.09
C MET A 303 -6.39 -27.43 -18.60
N ASN A 304 -7.65 -27.47 -19.01
CA ASN A 304 -8.06 -27.39 -20.42
C ASN A 304 -7.81 -25.97 -20.98
N ARG A 305 -6.55 -25.71 -21.34
CA ARG A 305 -6.10 -24.56 -22.16
C ARG A 305 -6.52 -24.82 -23.62
N SER A 306 -6.74 -23.77 -24.41
CA SER A 306 -7.05 -23.97 -25.85
C SER A 306 -5.81 -24.55 -26.56
N PRO A 307 -5.92 -25.34 -27.64
CA PRO A 307 -4.76 -25.75 -28.43
C PRO A 307 -3.93 -24.56 -28.94
N ASP A 308 -4.58 -23.42 -29.17
CA ASP A 308 -3.95 -22.16 -29.62
C ASP A 308 -3.29 -21.38 -28.47
N GLN A 309 -3.53 -21.78 -27.22
CA GLN A 309 -2.83 -21.26 -26.04
C GLN A 309 -1.65 -22.17 -25.75
N GLY A 310 -0.46 -21.73 -26.15
CA GLY A 310 0.79 -22.44 -25.94
C GLY A 310 1.09 -22.76 -24.47
N ALA A 311 2.16 -23.54 -24.24
CA ALA A 311 2.58 -23.94 -22.89
C ALA A 311 2.69 -22.72 -21.96
N PRO A 312 2.11 -22.77 -20.73
CA PRO A 312 2.01 -21.61 -19.88
C PRO A 312 3.40 -21.13 -19.44
N ALA A 313 3.62 -19.81 -19.47
CA ALA A 313 4.89 -19.21 -19.09
C ALA A 313 5.33 -19.67 -17.69
N LYS A 314 6.60 -20.08 -17.57
CA LYS A 314 7.18 -20.50 -16.29
C LYS A 314 7.14 -19.32 -15.32
N LEU A 315 6.62 -19.57 -14.12
CA LEU A 315 6.66 -18.60 -13.03
C LEU A 315 8.09 -18.44 -12.51
N HIS A 316 8.50 -17.19 -12.27
CA HIS A 316 9.82 -16.91 -11.76
C HIS A 316 9.90 -17.30 -10.27
N GLU A 317 10.86 -18.15 -9.92
CA GLU A 317 10.92 -18.75 -8.58
C GLU A 317 11.57 -17.84 -7.53
N GLY A 318 12.17 -16.70 -7.92
CA GLY A 318 12.90 -15.82 -7.00
C GLY A 318 12.02 -14.82 -6.25
N ASP A 319 10.97 -14.33 -6.89
CA ASP A 319 10.05 -13.29 -6.42
C ASP A 319 8.65 -13.84 -6.10
N LEU A 320 8.15 -14.79 -6.90
CA LEU A 320 6.89 -15.46 -6.62
C LEU A 320 7.10 -16.63 -5.65
N TYR A 321 6.17 -16.76 -4.70
CA TYR A 321 6.04 -17.89 -3.80
C TYR A 321 4.64 -17.94 -3.18
N LEU A 322 4.28 -19.07 -2.57
CA LEU A 322 2.99 -19.27 -1.87
C LEU A 322 3.16 -20.02 -0.54
N CYS A 323 2.17 -19.88 0.34
CA CYS A 323 1.99 -20.62 1.59
C CYS A 323 0.49 -20.93 1.81
N ALA A 324 0.15 -21.64 2.88
CA ALA A 324 -1.25 -22.01 3.18
C ALA A 324 -2.18 -20.79 3.28
N GLU A 325 -1.67 -19.68 3.81
CA GLU A 325 -2.38 -18.45 4.09
C GLU A 325 -2.30 -17.43 2.93
N SER A 326 -1.67 -17.78 1.80
CA SER A 326 -1.58 -16.91 0.61
C SER A 326 -2.95 -16.48 0.08
N LEU A 327 -3.89 -17.42 -0.06
CA LEU A 327 -5.24 -17.10 -0.55
C LEU A 327 -5.95 -16.12 0.39
N ASP A 328 -5.83 -16.37 1.70
CA ASP A 328 -6.42 -15.56 2.76
C ASP A 328 -5.87 -14.12 2.76
N ALA A 329 -4.56 -13.96 2.52
CA ALA A 329 -3.91 -12.67 2.37
C ALA A 329 -4.37 -11.92 1.11
N MET A 330 -4.41 -12.61 -0.03
CA MET A 330 -4.83 -12.04 -1.32
C MET A 330 -6.30 -11.60 -1.30
N GLU A 331 -7.21 -12.47 -0.86
CA GLU A 331 -8.63 -12.13 -0.77
C GLU A 331 -8.90 -11.04 0.28
N GLY A 332 -8.11 -10.99 1.37
CA GLY A 332 -8.15 -9.92 2.37
C GLY A 332 -7.65 -8.57 1.85
N ALA A 333 -6.54 -8.55 1.12
CA ALA A 333 -6.00 -7.36 0.47
C ALA A 333 -7.02 -6.75 -0.52
N LEU A 334 -7.61 -7.59 -1.38
CA LEU A 334 -8.64 -7.17 -2.32
C LEU A 334 -9.91 -6.66 -1.62
N GLY A 335 -10.34 -7.31 -0.54
CA GLY A 335 -11.51 -6.90 0.23
C GLY A 335 -11.30 -5.57 0.96
N ALA A 336 -10.10 -5.33 1.49
CA ALA A 336 -9.69 -4.05 2.08
C ALA A 336 -9.66 -2.90 1.05
N VAL A 337 -9.10 -3.13 -0.15
CA VAL A 337 -9.14 -2.14 -1.25
C VAL A 337 -10.58 -1.80 -1.64
N CYS A 338 -11.46 -2.81 -1.72
CA CYS A 338 -12.88 -2.57 -2.02
C CYS A 338 -13.61 -1.82 -0.90
N GLU A 339 -13.20 -1.97 0.35
CA GLU A 339 -13.75 -1.18 1.46
C GLU A 339 -13.27 0.27 1.45
N GLY A 340 -12.01 0.51 1.08
CA GLY A 340 -11.49 1.86 0.83
C GLY A 340 -12.25 2.55 -0.31
N VAL A 341 -12.47 1.85 -1.43
CA VAL A 341 -13.32 2.32 -2.54
C VAL A 341 -14.75 2.62 -2.05
N ASP A 342 -15.39 1.70 -1.34
CA ASP A 342 -16.76 1.90 -0.86
C ASP A 342 -16.86 3.13 0.06
N ALA A 343 -15.93 3.29 1.00
CA ALA A 343 -15.89 4.45 1.90
C ALA A 343 -15.74 5.78 1.14
N VAL A 344 -14.83 5.84 0.16
CA VAL A 344 -14.55 7.04 -0.64
C VAL A 344 -15.73 7.44 -1.53
N PHE A 345 -16.35 6.48 -2.21
CA PHE A 345 -17.49 6.77 -3.08
C PHE A 345 -18.77 7.06 -2.29
N GLN A 346 -18.97 6.46 -1.12
CA GLN A 346 -20.07 6.78 -0.21
C GLN A 346 -19.91 8.17 0.42
N GLY A 347 -18.71 8.51 0.91
CA GLY A 347 -18.42 9.84 1.46
C GLY A 347 -18.63 10.96 0.44
N ALA A 348 -18.15 10.77 -0.79
CA ALA A 348 -18.37 11.72 -1.87
C ALA A 348 -19.85 11.81 -2.33
N ALA A 349 -20.62 10.71 -2.25
CA ALA A 349 -22.04 10.71 -2.64
C ALA A 349 -22.97 11.32 -1.57
N SER A 350 -22.62 11.21 -0.29
CA SER A 350 -23.38 11.76 0.84
C SER A 350 -22.96 13.19 1.20
N GLY A 351 -21.77 13.62 0.78
CA GLY A 351 -21.13 14.83 1.29
C GLY A 351 -20.68 14.72 2.75
N LYS A 352 -20.59 13.49 3.28
CA LYS A 352 -20.28 13.18 4.69
C LYS A 352 -19.43 11.90 4.79
N GLY A 353 -18.15 12.06 5.12
CA GLY A 353 -17.21 10.95 5.27
C GLY A 353 -15.94 11.17 4.45
N PRO A 354 -15.06 10.15 4.38
CA PRO A 354 -13.79 10.28 3.69
C PRO A 354 -13.98 10.43 2.17
N LEU A 355 -13.16 11.29 1.57
CA LEU A 355 -12.98 11.41 0.12
C LEU A 355 -11.69 10.70 -0.34
N ARG A 356 -10.81 10.35 0.59
CA ARG A 356 -9.46 9.83 0.35
C ARG A 356 -9.24 8.58 1.18
N THR A 357 -8.51 7.60 0.66
CA THR A 357 -8.08 6.44 1.45
C THR A 357 -6.65 6.02 1.14
N PHE A 358 -5.98 5.47 2.15
CA PHE A 358 -4.77 4.68 2.00
C PHE A 358 -5.02 3.27 2.53
N VAL A 359 -4.76 2.26 1.70
CA VAL A 359 -5.04 0.86 2.02
C VAL A 359 -3.70 0.14 2.17
N ALA A 360 -3.28 -0.11 3.41
CA ALA A 360 -2.01 -0.78 3.70
C ALA A 360 -2.21 -2.30 3.64
N ILE A 361 -1.93 -2.88 2.48
CA ILE A 361 -2.16 -4.28 2.14
C ILE A 361 -0.89 -4.97 1.65
N ARG A 362 -0.97 -6.30 1.56
CA ARG A 362 0.12 -7.16 1.08
C ARG A 362 -0.46 -8.55 0.72
N PRO A 363 -0.05 -9.21 -0.39
CA PRO A 363 0.99 -8.81 -1.34
C PRO A 363 0.64 -7.60 -2.23
N PRO A 364 1.65 -6.97 -2.87
CA PRO A 364 1.45 -5.92 -3.88
C PRO A 364 0.79 -6.47 -5.16
N GLY A 365 0.49 -5.58 -6.11
CA GLY A 365 -0.25 -5.89 -7.33
C GLY A 365 0.17 -5.23 -8.65
N HIS A 366 0.89 -4.10 -8.67
CA HIS A 366 1.07 -3.30 -9.90
C HIS A 366 1.82 -4.02 -11.06
N HIS A 367 2.69 -4.99 -10.77
CA HIS A 367 3.35 -5.84 -11.78
C HIS A 367 2.48 -6.98 -12.32
N CYS A 368 1.38 -7.33 -11.66
CA CYS A 368 0.52 -8.41 -12.15
C CYS A 368 -0.31 -7.90 -13.34
N SER A 369 -0.10 -8.50 -14.51
CA SER A 369 -0.97 -8.30 -15.67
C SER A 369 -2.23 -9.18 -15.56
N ALA A 370 -3.09 -9.18 -16.59
CA ALA A 370 -4.33 -9.95 -16.57
C ALA A 370 -4.13 -11.44 -16.22
N SER A 371 -3.17 -12.13 -16.82
CA SER A 371 -2.95 -13.58 -16.58
C SER A 371 -1.49 -13.99 -16.38
N TYR A 372 -0.64 -13.05 -15.97
CA TYR A 372 0.77 -13.29 -15.67
C TYR A 372 1.17 -12.52 -14.40
N PRO A 373 1.47 -13.22 -13.29
CA PRO A 373 2.02 -12.63 -12.07
C PRO A 373 3.56 -12.53 -12.16
N SER A 374 4.11 -11.53 -11.49
CA SER A 374 5.54 -11.17 -11.52
C SER A 374 5.82 -10.04 -10.52
N GLY A 375 7.07 -9.79 -10.14
CA GLY A 375 7.44 -8.68 -9.25
C GLY A 375 6.75 -8.79 -7.89
N PHE A 376 6.74 -9.99 -7.31
CA PHE A 376 5.94 -10.39 -6.14
C PHE A 376 4.41 -10.27 -6.28
N CYS A 377 3.90 -9.66 -7.35
CA CYS A 377 2.50 -9.33 -7.55
C CYS A 377 1.73 -10.53 -8.14
N TRP A 378 0.72 -11.00 -7.42
CA TRP A 378 -0.15 -12.13 -7.83
C TRP A 378 -1.48 -11.71 -8.44
N LEU A 379 -1.95 -10.51 -8.12
CA LEU A 379 -3.25 -9.92 -8.46
C LEU A 379 -3.07 -8.41 -8.53
N ASN A 380 -3.72 -7.71 -9.45
CA ASN A 380 -3.59 -6.27 -9.59
C ASN A 380 -4.63 -5.54 -8.70
N ASN A 381 -4.22 -5.24 -7.46
CA ASN A 381 -5.05 -4.65 -6.43
C ASN A 381 -5.77 -3.36 -6.89
N VAL A 382 -5.04 -2.44 -7.54
CA VAL A 382 -5.57 -1.18 -8.06
C VAL A 382 -6.63 -1.40 -9.15
N HIS A 383 -6.36 -2.22 -10.16
CA HIS A 383 -7.33 -2.49 -11.24
C HIS A 383 -8.57 -3.23 -10.74
N VAL A 384 -8.43 -4.11 -9.74
CA VAL A 384 -9.60 -4.73 -9.09
C VAL A 384 -10.44 -3.69 -8.33
N GLY A 385 -9.79 -2.74 -7.65
CA GLY A 385 -10.46 -1.57 -7.04
C GLY A 385 -11.22 -0.72 -8.07
N ILE A 386 -10.62 -0.45 -9.22
CA ILE A 386 -11.28 0.24 -10.35
C ILE A 386 -12.49 -0.57 -10.87
N SER A 387 -12.36 -1.90 -10.99
CA SER A 387 -13.47 -2.75 -11.44
C SER A 387 -14.62 -2.78 -10.42
N HIS A 388 -14.32 -2.86 -9.13
CA HIS A 388 -15.30 -2.77 -8.05
C HIS A 388 -16.02 -1.42 -8.04
N ALA A 389 -15.30 -0.31 -8.23
CA ALA A 389 -15.86 1.02 -8.37
C ALA A 389 -16.74 1.18 -9.64
N ALA A 390 -16.35 0.56 -10.76
CA ALA A 390 -17.11 0.58 -12.01
C ALA A 390 -18.43 -0.22 -11.89
N LEU A 391 -18.38 -1.38 -11.23
CA LEU A 391 -19.53 -2.26 -11.01
C LEU A 391 -20.54 -1.67 -10.02
N ASN A 392 -20.08 -1.21 -8.85
CA ASN A 392 -20.96 -0.89 -7.71
C ASN A 392 -21.26 0.61 -7.59
N HIS A 393 -20.32 1.48 -7.99
CA HIS A 393 -20.46 2.94 -7.86
C HIS A 393 -20.65 3.66 -9.20
N GLY A 394 -20.53 2.95 -10.32
CA GLY A 394 -20.67 3.53 -11.66
C GLY A 394 -19.52 4.45 -12.06
N LEU A 395 -18.28 4.14 -11.63
CA LEU A 395 -17.06 4.83 -12.07
C LEU A 395 -16.95 4.81 -13.61
N THR A 396 -16.89 5.99 -14.24
CA THR A 396 -16.87 6.13 -15.70
C THR A 396 -15.47 6.27 -16.28
N HIS A 397 -14.51 6.73 -15.49
CA HIS A 397 -13.09 6.81 -15.86
C HIS A 397 -12.20 6.83 -14.61
N ALA A 398 -10.98 6.31 -14.70
CA ALA A 398 -10.01 6.28 -13.62
C ALA A 398 -8.65 6.79 -14.11
N ALA A 399 -7.89 7.48 -13.24
CA ALA A 399 -6.47 7.73 -13.48
C ALA A 399 -5.65 7.00 -12.42
N ILE A 400 -4.70 6.17 -12.83
CA ILE A 400 -3.70 5.57 -11.96
C ILE A 400 -2.46 6.46 -12.03
N ILE A 401 -2.02 7.00 -10.89
CA ILE A 401 -0.67 7.55 -10.74
C ILE A 401 0.17 6.53 -9.97
N ASP A 402 1.29 6.12 -10.56
CA ASP A 402 2.17 5.07 -10.04
C ASP A 402 3.53 5.69 -9.67
N PHE A 403 3.91 5.63 -8.40
CA PHE A 403 5.15 6.23 -7.88
C PHE A 403 6.09 5.23 -7.19
N ASP A 404 5.81 3.94 -7.35
CA ASP A 404 6.75 2.86 -7.04
C ASP A 404 8.07 3.04 -7.84
N LEU A 405 9.20 2.58 -7.30
CA LEU A 405 10.48 2.66 -8.03
C LEU A 405 10.44 1.89 -9.36
N HIS A 406 9.58 0.88 -9.45
CA HIS A 406 9.48 -0.05 -10.56
C HIS A 406 8.34 0.32 -11.52
N HIS A 407 8.52 0.05 -12.82
CA HIS A 407 7.44 0.27 -13.78
C HIS A 407 6.33 -0.76 -13.56
N GLY A 408 5.13 -0.31 -13.19
CA GLY A 408 3.91 -1.10 -13.11
C GLY A 408 3.41 -1.60 -14.47
N ASP A 409 4.20 -2.46 -15.12
CA ASP A 409 3.98 -3.06 -16.42
C ASP A 409 2.64 -3.83 -16.50
N GLY A 410 2.31 -4.57 -15.43
CA GLY A 410 1.01 -5.22 -15.27
C GLY A 410 -0.16 -4.24 -15.29
N SER A 411 -0.06 -3.16 -14.51
CA SER A 411 -1.03 -2.06 -14.47
C SER A 411 -1.17 -1.36 -15.83
N GLN A 412 -0.06 -1.12 -16.54
CA GLN A 412 -0.09 -0.53 -17.87
C GLN A 412 -0.77 -1.46 -18.90
N ALA A 413 -0.44 -2.75 -18.88
CA ALA A 413 -1.02 -3.74 -19.78
C ALA A 413 -2.53 -3.94 -19.56
N ILE A 414 -2.98 -3.98 -18.30
CA ILE A 414 -4.41 -4.07 -17.97
C ILE A 414 -5.13 -2.78 -18.39
N ALA A 415 -4.55 -1.59 -18.19
CA ALA A 415 -5.14 -0.33 -18.64
C ALA A 415 -5.32 -0.33 -20.17
N TRP A 416 -4.27 -0.71 -20.92
CA TRP A 416 -4.30 -0.81 -22.39
C TRP A 416 -5.42 -1.71 -22.89
N GLU A 417 -5.47 -2.95 -22.37
CA GLU A 417 -6.45 -3.95 -22.80
C GLU A 417 -7.87 -3.60 -22.34
N SER A 418 -8.04 -2.90 -21.22
CA SER A 418 -9.34 -2.42 -20.76
C SER A 418 -9.87 -1.27 -21.62
N ASN A 419 -9.04 -0.28 -21.95
CA ASN A 419 -9.38 0.78 -22.91
C ASN A 419 -9.70 0.23 -24.30
N ARG A 420 -8.95 -0.77 -24.79
CA ARG A 420 -9.20 -1.42 -26.09
C ARG A 420 -10.57 -2.12 -26.12
N ARG A 421 -10.90 -2.86 -25.05
CA ARG A 421 -12.22 -3.49 -24.85
C ARG A 421 -13.33 -2.45 -24.72
N ALA A 422 -13.11 -1.35 -24.00
CA ALA A 422 -14.06 -0.25 -23.83
C ALA A 422 -14.38 0.48 -25.14
N THR A 423 -13.36 0.80 -25.94
CA THR A 423 -13.52 1.45 -27.26
C THR A 423 -14.22 0.55 -28.27
N SER A 424 -14.02 -0.77 -28.17
CA SER A 424 -14.67 -1.78 -29.02
C SER A 424 -16.06 -2.23 -28.50
N ALA A 425 -16.52 -1.70 -27.37
CA ALA A 425 -17.76 -2.16 -26.74
C ALA A 425 -19.02 -1.69 -27.49
N ALA A 426 -20.01 -2.58 -27.62
CA ALA A 426 -21.28 -2.25 -28.27
C ALA A 426 -21.99 -1.06 -27.59
N LYS A 427 -22.74 -0.26 -28.37
CA LYS A 427 -23.44 0.94 -27.88
C LYS A 427 -24.33 0.66 -26.66
N ASN A 428 -24.98 -0.50 -26.60
CA ASN A 428 -25.83 -0.96 -25.50
C ASN A 428 -25.10 -1.75 -24.39
N ALA A 429 -23.78 -1.97 -24.46
CA ALA A 429 -23.05 -2.68 -23.41
C ALA A 429 -23.08 -1.93 -22.07
N HIS A 430 -23.13 -2.67 -20.96
CA HIS A 430 -23.16 -2.12 -19.59
C HIS A 430 -22.02 -1.12 -19.35
N GLN A 431 -22.30 -0.05 -18.58
CA GLN A 431 -21.37 1.07 -18.46
C GLN A 431 -20.00 0.71 -17.87
N TRP A 432 -19.93 -0.26 -16.96
CA TRP A 432 -18.66 -0.74 -16.39
C TRP A 432 -17.73 -1.38 -17.44
N LYS A 433 -18.26 -1.86 -18.58
CA LYS A 433 -17.45 -2.34 -19.72
C LYS A 433 -16.86 -1.20 -20.57
N LYS A 434 -17.21 0.05 -20.26
CA LYS A 434 -16.81 1.28 -20.98
C LYS A 434 -16.03 2.25 -20.07
N THR A 435 -15.66 1.83 -18.87
CA THR A 435 -14.81 2.61 -17.96
C THR A 435 -13.42 2.74 -18.57
N SER A 436 -12.98 3.97 -18.83
CA SER A 436 -11.62 4.25 -19.34
C SER A 436 -10.61 4.31 -18.18
N ILE A 437 -9.35 3.98 -18.44
CA ILE A 437 -8.27 4.05 -17.46
C ILE A 437 -7.07 4.77 -18.08
N GLY A 438 -6.64 5.89 -17.49
CA GLY A 438 -5.35 6.51 -17.75
C GLY A 438 -4.29 5.95 -16.79
N TYR A 439 -3.04 5.80 -17.24
CA TYR A 439 -1.93 5.30 -16.42
C TYR A 439 -0.71 6.23 -16.52
N PHE A 440 -0.22 6.72 -15.40
CA PHE A 440 0.79 7.77 -15.32
C PHE A 440 1.86 7.33 -14.30
N SER A 441 3.09 7.07 -14.71
CA SER A 441 4.10 6.43 -13.84
C SER A 441 5.41 7.22 -13.75
N LEU A 442 5.98 7.28 -12.54
CA LEU A 442 7.32 7.77 -12.25
C LEU A 442 8.18 6.64 -11.67
N HIS A 443 9.17 6.16 -12.41
CA HIS A 443 9.97 4.99 -12.02
C HIS A 443 11.44 5.10 -12.49
N ASP A 444 12.31 4.21 -12.04
CA ASP A 444 13.66 4.03 -12.61
C ASP A 444 13.63 3.03 -13.77
N ILE A 445 13.85 3.53 -14.99
CA ILE A 445 13.87 2.76 -16.24
C ILE A 445 14.94 1.64 -16.30
N ASN A 446 15.93 1.68 -15.40
CA ASN A 446 16.99 0.67 -15.33
C ASN A 446 16.67 -0.43 -14.31
N SER A 447 15.66 -0.23 -13.46
CA SER A 447 15.20 -1.20 -12.45
C SER A 447 14.16 -2.16 -13.04
N TYR A 448 13.66 -3.08 -12.21
CA TYR A 448 12.66 -4.07 -12.64
C TYR A 448 11.41 -3.39 -13.24
N PRO A 449 10.83 -3.89 -14.35
CA PRO A 449 11.14 -5.14 -15.05
C PRO A 449 12.19 -5.00 -16.17
N CYS A 450 12.82 -3.84 -16.31
CA CYS A 450 13.74 -3.48 -17.40
C CYS A 450 15.22 -3.79 -17.10
N GLU A 451 15.53 -4.43 -15.98
CA GLU A 451 16.88 -4.59 -15.41
C GLU A 451 17.85 -5.43 -16.27
N MET A 452 17.32 -6.16 -17.25
CA MET A 452 18.07 -6.95 -18.22
C MET A 452 18.23 -6.27 -19.59
N GLY A 453 17.74 -5.03 -19.76
CA GLY A 453 17.83 -4.28 -21.02
C GLY A 453 16.91 -4.79 -22.14
N ASP A 454 15.81 -5.45 -21.80
CA ASP A 454 14.86 -6.01 -22.77
C ASP A 454 14.20 -4.92 -23.64
N GLU A 455 14.28 -5.08 -24.96
CA GLU A 455 13.86 -4.07 -25.93
C GLU A 455 12.35 -3.78 -25.89
N GLU A 456 11.50 -4.78 -25.64
CA GLU A 456 10.05 -4.59 -25.55
C GLU A 456 9.69 -3.90 -24.23
N LYS A 457 10.26 -4.37 -23.11
CA LYS A 457 10.00 -3.78 -21.80
C LYS A 457 10.48 -2.33 -21.72
N VAL A 458 11.70 -2.02 -22.15
CA VAL A 458 12.26 -0.65 -22.13
C VAL A 458 11.41 0.29 -22.99
N LYS A 459 10.89 -0.15 -24.15
CA LYS A 459 9.93 0.63 -24.94
C LYS A 459 8.61 0.85 -24.21
N ASN A 460 8.06 -0.19 -23.57
CA ASN A 460 6.80 -0.11 -22.83
C ASN A 460 6.91 0.81 -21.60
N ALA A 461 8.02 0.76 -20.86
CA ALA A 461 8.33 1.66 -19.75
C ALA A 461 8.73 3.08 -20.22
N SER A 462 9.01 3.28 -21.51
CA SER A 462 9.26 4.61 -22.12
C SER A 462 8.02 5.20 -22.84
N LEU A 463 6.84 4.59 -22.67
CA LEU A 463 5.68 4.92 -23.49
C LEU A 463 5.00 6.22 -23.06
N CYS A 464 4.83 7.15 -24.01
CA CYS A 464 4.14 8.43 -23.82
C CYS A 464 3.10 8.65 -24.94
N ILE A 465 1.82 8.46 -24.60
CA ILE A 465 0.66 8.54 -25.50
C ILE A 465 -0.46 9.34 -24.82
N GLU A 466 -0.91 10.42 -25.46
CA GLU A 466 -2.00 11.27 -24.98
C GLU A 466 -3.24 11.10 -25.88
N ASN A 467 -4.22 10.30 -25.43
CA ASN A 467 -5.52 10.04 -26.06
C ASN A 467 -5.50 9.37 -27.46
N ALA A 468 -4.37 8.84 -27.94
CA ALA A 468 -4.32 8.13 -29.23
C ALA A 468 -5.03 6.76 -29.13
N HIS A 469 -5.94 6.47 -30.06
CA HIS A 469 -6.75 5.24 -30.08
C HIS A 469 -7.49 4.91 -28.76
N GLY A 470 -7.80 5.94 -27.95
CA GLY A 470 -8.44 5.79 -26.64
C GLY A 470 -7.49 5.39 -25.51
N GLN A 471 -6.17 5.44 -25.73
CA GLN A 471 -5.14 5.19 -24.73
C GLN A 471 -4.58 6.50 -24.17
N SER A 472 -4.36 6.55 -22.85
CA SER A 472 -3.63 7.62 -22.17
C SER A 472 -2.64 6.99 -21.21
N ILE A 473 -1.37 6.95 -21.63
CA ILE A 473 -0.25 6.40 -20.86
C ILE A 473 0.88 7.41 -20.88
N TRP A 474 1.46 7.73 -19.73
CA TRP A 474 2.61 8.62 -19.66
C TRP A 474 3.61 8.12 -18.63
N ASN A 475 4.77 7.69 -19.10
CA ASN A 475 5.87 7.26 -18.25
C ASN A 475 6.93 8.36 -18.15
N VAL A 476 7.46 8.57 -16.95
CA VAL A 476 8.56 9.50 -16.67
C VAL A 476 9.63 8.75 -15.91
N HIS A 477 10.89 9.00 -16.28
CA HIS A 477 12.02 8.34 -15.65
C HIS A 477 12.63 9.23 -14.58
N LEU A 478 12.76 8.68 -13.37
CA LEU A 478 13.49 9.30 -12.27
C LEU A 478 14.95 9.57 -12.68
N GLN A 479 15.53 10.63 -12.12
CA GLN A 479 16.89 11.07 -12.43
C GLN A 479 17.70 11.27 -11.14
N PRO A 480 19.02 11.02 -11.16
CA PRO A 480 19.89 11.25 -10.01
C PRO A 480 20.01 12.75 -9.70
N TRP A 481 20.20 13.06 -8.42
CA TRP A 481 20.31 14.41 -7.87
C TRP A 481 21.42 14.46 -6.80
N LYS A 482 21.90 15.66 -6.47
CA LYS A 482 23.02 15.91 -5.53
C LYS A 482 22.62 16.81 -4.36
N SER A 483 21.52 17.53 -4.48
CA SER A 483 20.92 18.33 -3.40
C SER A 483 19.40 18.34 -3.54
N GLU A 484 18.67 18.55 -2.45
CA GLU A 484 17.20 18.65 -2.48
C GLU A 484 16.72 19.77 -3.44
N GLN A 485 17.49 20.85 -3.59
CA GLN A 485 17.19 21.92 -4.55
C GLN A 485 17.21 21.40 -6.01
N GLU A 486 18.18 20.55 -6.36
CA GLU A 486 18.24 19.89 -7.67
C GLU A 486 17.06 18.90 -7.83
N PHE A 487 16.72 18.16 -6.78
CA PHE A 487 15.53 17.28 -6.80
C PHE A 487 14.23 18.06 -7.03
N TRP A 488 14.02 19.20 -6.36
CA TRP A 488 12.81 20.01 -6.55
C TRP A 488 12.78 20.68 -7.91
N GLN A 489 13.93 21.05 -8.47
CA GLN A 489 14.01 21.50 -9.86
C GLN A 489 13.62 20.36 -10.85
N LEU A 490 14.03 19.11 -10.60
CA LEU A 490 13.60 17.94 -11.37
C LEU A 490 12.09 17.66 -11.21
N TYR A 491 11.55 17.78 -9.99
CA TYR A 491 10.11 17.66 -9.73
C TYR A 491 9.32 18.69 -10.54
N GLU A 492 9.72 19.96 -10.48
CA GLU A 492 9.00 21.06 -11.14
C GLU A 492 9.14 21.03 -12.67
N THR A 493 10.31 20.62 -13.21
CA THR A 493 10.59 20.65 -14.66
C THR A 493 10.35 19.33 -15.39
N LYS A 494 10.27 18.18 -14.70
CA LYS A 494 10.13 16.85 -15.32
C LYS A 494 9.05 15.97 -14.72
N TYR A 495 8.92 15.88 -13.39
CA TYR A 495 7.96 14.94 -12.77
C TYR A 495 6.54 15.51 -12.71
N SER A 496 6.41 16.84 -12.58
CA SER A 496 5.14 17.60 -12.56
C SER A 496 4.23 17.33 -13.78
N VAL A 497 4.82 16.95 -14.92
CA VAL A 497 4.10 16.60 -16.15
C VAL A 497 3.10 15.46 -15.95
N LEU A 498 3.33 14.54 -15.00
CA LEU A 498 2.40 13.46 -14.68
C LEU A 498 1.05 14.00 -14.15
N LEU A 499 1.09 15.07 -13.35
CA LEU A 499 -0.09 15.75 -12.85
C LEU A 499 -0.80 16.53 -13.98
N GLU A 500 -0.05 17.11 -14.92
CA GLU A 500 -0.61 17.75 -16.12
C GLU A 500 -1.32 16.73 -17.03
N LYS A 501 -0.67 15.61 -17.37
CA LYS A 501 -1.25 14.57 -18.23
C LYS A 501 -2.43 13.86 -17.57
N THR A 502 -2.38 13.67 -16.24
CA THR A 502 -3.55 13.21 -15.47
C THR A 502 -4.70 14.22 -15.56
N ARG A 503 -4.45 15.52 -15.35
CA ARG A 503 -5.45 16.60 -15.48
C ARG A 503 -6.09 16.62 -16.87
N ASN A 504 -5.28 16.60 -17.93
CA ASN A 504 -5.72 16.63 -19.32
C ASN A 504 -6.63 15.42 -19.63
N TYR A 505 -6.22 14.23 -19.21
CA TYR A 505 -7.02 13.00 -19.36
C TYR A 505 -8.36 13.08 -18.63
N LEU A 506 -8.36 13.39 -17.32
CA LEU A 506 -9.58 13.47 -16.51
C LEU A 506 -10.58 14.49 -17.08
N ARG A 507 -10.07 15.66 -17.48
CA ARG A 507 -10.88 16.72 -18.12
C ARG A 507 -11.49 16.24 -19.42
N ALA A 508 -10.69 15.66 -20.32
CA ALA A 508 -11.16 15.17 -21.62
C ALA A 508 -12.19 14.04 -21.48
N GLN A 509 -12.03 13.12 -20.51
CA GLN A 509 -13.04 12.09 -20.25
C GLN A 509 -14.34 12.69 -19.69
N THR A 510 -14.26 13.64 -18.75
CA THR A 510 -15.44 14.30 -18.19
C THR A 510 -16.18 15.15 -19.22
N GLU A 511 -15.48 15.89 -20.08
CA GLU A 511 -16.08 16.65 -21.19
C GLU A 511 -16.74 15.74 -22.23
N ARG A 512 -16.04 14.68 -22.67
CA ARG A 512 -16.58 13.65 -23.58
C ARG A 512 -17.88 13.01 -23.07
N LEU A 513 -18.00 12.83 -21.76
CA LEU A 513 -19.21 12.29 -21.13
C LEU A 513 -20.32 13.35 -21.00
N ARG A 514 -19.99 14.60 -20.64
CA ARG A 514 -20.95 15.73 -20.60
C ARG A 514 -21.59 16.01 -21.96
N LEU A 515 -20.83 15.84 -23.04
CA LEU A 515 -21.29 16.03 -24.43
C LEU A 515 -22.17 14.87 -24.95
N SER A 516 -22.46 13.85 -24.14
CA SER A 516 -23.32 12.72 -24.52
C SER A 516 -24.72 12.90 -23.91
N PRO A 517 -25.77 13.29 -24.67
CA PRO A 517 -27.04 13.73 -24.09
C PRO A 517 -27.79 12.65 -23.26
N ASN A 518 -27.58 11.38 -23.61
CA ASN A 518 -28.12 10.22 -22.90
C ASN A 518 -27.00 9.37 -22.26
N GLY A 519 -25.83 9.96 -22.04
CA GLY A 519 -24.67 9.29 -21.42
C GLY A 519 -24.78 9.20 -19.90
N PRO A 520 -23.92 8.40 -19.24
CA PRO A 520 -23.78 8.46 -17.80
C PRO A 520 -23.22 9.82 -17.38
N LYS A 521 -23.65 10.35 -16.23
CA LYS A 521 -22.98 11.51 -15.63
C LYS A 521 -21.49 11.18 -15.40
N PRO A 522 -20.56 12.11 -15.67
CA PRO A 522 -19.16 11.89 -15.37
C PRO A 522 -18.97 11.56 -13.88
N LYS A 523 -18.23 10.49 -13.61
CA LYS A 523 -17.78 10.12 -12.28
C LYS A 523 -16.38 9.53 -12.44
N GLY A 524 -15.38 10.31 -12.05
CA GLY A 524 -13.97 9.93 -12.03
C GLY A 524 -13.47 9.60 -10.62
N ALA A 525 -12.28 9.01 -10.54
CA ALA A 525 -11.48 8.87 -9.33
C ALA A 525 -9.99 8.76 -9.70
N ILE A 526 -9.11 9.18 -8.79
CA ILE A 526 -7.67 8.94 -8.89
C ILE A 526 -7.32 7.74 -8.01
N PHE A 527 -6.52 6.83 -8.55
CA PHE A 527 -5.92 5.71 -7.82
C PHE A 527 -4.41 5.96 -7.72
N LEU A 528 -3.81 5.62 -6.57
CA LEU A 528 -2.37 5.73 -6.34
C LEU A 528 -1.80 4.33 -6.09
N SER A 529 -0.91 3.88 -6.99
CA SER A 529 0.00 2.76 -6.70
C SER A 529 1.13 3.32 -5.83
N ALA A 530 1.12 3.04 -4.53
CA ALA A 530 1.97 3.70 -3.54
C ALA A 530 3.12 2.78 -3.10
N GLY A 531 4.20 2.76 -3.90
CA GLY A 531 5.46 2.15 -3.52
C GLY A 531 6.39 3.11 -2.78
N PHE A 532 7.13 2.60 -1.80
CA PHE A 532 8.05 3.40 -0.97
C PHE A 532 9.53 3.00 -1.13
N ASP A 533 9.86 2.17 -2.12
CA ASP A 533 11.22 1.72 -2.46
C ASP A 533 12.04 2.77 -3.20
N ALA A 534 11.39 3.76 -3.83
CA ALA A 534 12.09 4.91 -4.36
C ALA A 534 12.69 5.80 -3.23
N SER A 535 12.29 5.62 -1.96
CA SER A 535 12.75 6.43 -0.83
C SER A 535 14.27 6.37 -0.65
N GLU A 536 14.88 7.51 -0.36
CA GLU A 536 16.29 7.64 0.07
C GLU A 536 16.71 6.64 1.17
N TRP A 537 15.76 6.21 2.03
CA TRP A 537 15.99 5.27 3.14
C TRP A 537 15.84 3.78 2.75
N GLU A 538 15.63 3.48 1.47
CA GLU A 538 15.65 2.11 0.95
C GLU A 538 17.08 1.54 0.83
N SER A 539 17.18 0.22 0.87
CA SER A 539 18.42 -0.53 0.68
C SER A 539 19.05 -0.30 -0.70
N SER A 540 20.39 -0.33 -0.74
CA SER A 540 21.18 -0.25 -1.97
C SER A 540 20.93 -1.41 -2.95
N GLY A 541 20.32 -2.50 -2.47
CA GLY A 541 19.85 -3.62 -3.30
C GLY A 541 18.60 -3.30 -4.14
N MET A 542 17.85 -2.24 -3.78
CA MET A 542 16.75 -1.67 -4.57
C MET A 542 17.22 -0.45 -5.36
N GLN A 543 17.88 0.52 -4.72
CA GLN A 543 18.40 1.76 -5.36
C GLN A 543 19.65 1.54 -6.25
N ARG A 544 19.69 0.49 -7.07
CA ARG A 544 20.90 0.00 -7.76
C ARG A 544 21.60 1.05 -8.63
N HIS A 545 20.84 1.99 -9.16
CA HIS A 545 21.30 2.99 -10.14
C HIS A 545 21.56 4.38 -9.51
N LYS A 546 21.53 4.48 -8.16
CA LYS A 546 21.63 5.76 -7.41
C LYS A 546 20.53 6.77 -7.78
N VAL A 547 19.34 6.23 -8.03
CA VAL A 547 18.13 6.97 -8.34
C VAL A 547 17.14 6.71 -7.21
N ASN A 548 16.71 7.77 -6.54
CA ASN A 548 15.82 7.75 -5.38
C ASN A 548 15.11 9.12 -5.22
N VAL A 549 14.22 9.24 -4.24
CA VAL A 549 13.49 10.46 -3.89
C VAL A 549 13.69 10.79 -2.40
N PRO A 550 13.83 12.07 -2.02
CA PRO A 550 13.84 12.48 -0.61
C PRO A 550 12.47 12.23 0.01
N THR A 551 12.40 12.00 1.33
CA THR A 551 11.15 11.61 2.01
C THR A 551 10.00 12.61 1.80
N GLU A 552 10.29 13.91 1.72
CA GLU A 552 9.32 14.99 1.42
C GLU A 552 8.58 14.80 0.07
N PHE A 553 9.14 14.05 -0.88
CA PHE A 553 8.50 13.75 -2.17
C PHE A 553 7.10 13.18 -2.02
N TYR A 554 6.91 12.21 -1.13
CA TYR A 554 5.61 11.54 -0.96
C TYR A 554 4.55 12.50 -0.43
N ALA A 555 4.89 13.40 0.50
CA ALA A 555 4.02 14.44 0.99
C ALA A 555 3.68 15.47 -0.10
N ARG A 556 4.69 16.01 -0.79
CA ARG A 556 4.48 17.04 -1.82
C ARG A 556 3.69 16.50 -3.02
N LEU A 557 4.04 15.33 -3.56
CA LEU A 557 3.29 14.69 -4.65
C LEU A 557 1.84 14.42 -4.23
N THR A 558 1.62 13.78 -3.08
CA THR A 558 0.27 13.39 -2.65
C THR A 558 -0.60 14.60 -2.36
N ARG A 559 -0.03 15.68 -1.80
CA ARG A 559 -0.73 16.97 -1.63
C ARG A 559 -1.09 17.61 -2.97
N ASP A 560 -0.22 17.52 -3.98
CA ASP A 560 -0.49 18.07 -5.30
C ASP A 560 -1.51 17.20 -6.09
N VAL A 561 -1.57 15.89 -5.84
CA VAL A 561 -2.67 15.00 -6.27
C VAL A 561 -3.98 15.33 -5.54
N VAL A 562 -3.95 15.66 -4.25
CA VAL A 562 -5.13 16.12 -3.49
C VAL A 562 -5.75 17.36 -4.10
N LYS A 563 -4.92 18.36 -4.47
CA LYS A 563 -5.38 19.55 -5.20
C LYS A 563 -6.00 19.18 -6.53
N LEU A 564 -5.32 18.32 -7.31
CA LEU A 564 -5.79 17.86 -8.62
C LEU A 564 -7.15 17.14 -8.52
N ALA A 565 -7.35 16.27 -7.52
CA ALA A 565 -8.62 15.58 -7.30
C ALA A 565 -9.78 16.53 -6.96
N GLY A 566 -9.47 17.69 -6.37
CA GLY A 566 -10.42 18.77 -6.07
C GLY A 566 -10.73 19.72 -7.23
N GLU A 567 -10.05 19.63 -8.38
CA GLU A 567 -10.26 20.55 -9.50
C GLU A 567 -11.67 20.42 -10.12
N GLU A 568 -12.39 21.55 -10.16
CA GLU A 568 -13.69 21.64 -10.82
C GLU A 568 -13.58 21.24 -12.30
N GLY A 569 -14.53 20.41 -12.75
CA GLY A 569 -14.59 19.96 -14.14
C GLY A 569 -13.78 18.70 -14.46
N LEU A 570 -12.97 18.16 -13.54
CA LEU A 570 -12.35 16.84 -13.73
C LEU A 570 -13.30 15.68 -13.40
N GLY A 571 -14.36 15.95 -12.62
CA GLY A 571 -15.36 14.94 -12.23
C GLY A 571 -14.85 13.92 -11.21
N VAL A 572 -13.71 14.18 -10.57
CA VAL A 572 -13.13 13.35 -9.50
C VAL A 572 -13.73 13.67 -8.13
N ASP A 573 -14.12 14.92 -7.90
CA ASP A 573 -14.77 15.42 -6.67
C ASP A 573 -14.07 14.94 -5.38
N GLY A 574 -12.73 15.06 -5.36
CA GLY A 574 -11.86 14.69 -4.24
C GLY A 574 -11.53 13.19 -4.09
N ARG A 575 -12.14 12.29 -4.90
CA ARG A 575 -12.01 10.83 -4.75
C ARG A 575 -10.60 10.31 -5.06
N ILE A 576 -9.87 9.91 -4.01
CA ILE A 576 -8.53 9.30 -4.09
C ILE A 576 -8.52 7.93 -3.40
N ILE A 577 -8.00 6.90 -4.08
CA ILE A 577 -7.81 5.54 -3.54
C ILE A 577 -6.35 5.14 -3.68
N SER A 578 -5.57 5.24 -2.60
CA SER A 578 -4.17 4.83 -2.54
C SER A 578 -4.03 3.41 -1.99
N VAL A 579 -3.18 2.60 -2.63
CA VAL A 579 -2.95 1.19 -2.29
C VAL A 579 -1.44 0.97 -2.16
N LEU A 580 -1.02 0.33 -1.08
CA LEU A 580 0.40 0.00 -0.84
C LEU A 580 0.93 -1.01 -1.87
N GLU A 581 2.06 -0.69 -2.49
CA GLU A 581 2.77 -1.54 -3.45
C GLU A 581 4.15 -1.96 -2.90
N GLY A 582 5.27 -1.45 -3.43
CA GLY A 582 6.65 -1.73 -3.02
C GLY A 582 7.16 -0.93 -1.81
N GLY A 583 8.48 -0.88 -1.65
CA GLY A 583 9.18 -0.43 -0.43
C GLY A 583 9.40 -1.56 0.57
N TYR A 584 10.64 -1.77 1.01
CA TYR A 584 11.07 -3.02 1.65
C TYR A 584 11.96 -2.82 2.89
N SER A 585 12.69 -1.71 2.93
CA SER A 585 13.31 -1.16 4.15
C SER A 585 12.22 -0.69 5.12
N ASP A 586 12.37 -1.04 6.41
CA ASP A 586 11.41 -0.63 7.44
C ASP A 586 11.40 0.90 7.61
N ARG A 587 12.57 1.54 7.47
CA ARG A 587 12.69 3.00 7.53
C ARG A 587 12.03 3.65 6.31
N ALA A 588 12.24 3.11 5.10
CA ALA A 588 11.59 3.60 3.88
C ALA A 588 10.06 3.51 3.94
N LEU A 589 9.52 2.38 4.41
CA LEU A 589 8.08 2.21 4.61
C LEU A 589 7.53 3.12 5.71
N CYS A 590 8.23 3.25 6.83
CA CYS A 590 7.81 4.10 7.94
C CYS A 590 7.77 5.58 7.54
N THR A 591 8.85 6.12 6.96
CA THR A 591 8.92 7.53 6.57
C THR A 591 8.09 7.83 5.32
N GLY A 592 8.02 6.89 4.38
CA GLY A 592 7.18 6.96 3.20
C GLY A 592 5.69 7.05 3.56
N VAL A 593 5.18 6.16 4.41
CA VAL A 593 3.78 6.20 4.87
C VAL A 593 3.48 7.44 5.71
N LEU A 594 4.41 7.87 6.59
CA LEU A 594 4.30 9.11 7.35
C LEU A 594 4.12 10.32 6.41
N SER A 595 5.05 10.48 5.47
CA SER A 595 5.06 11.57 4.48
C SER A 595 3.83 11.53 3.56
N HIS A 596 3.45 10.34 3.06
CA HIS A 596 2.27 10.15 2.23
C HIS A 596 0.97 10.56 2.94
N LEU A 597 0.79 10.15 4.20
CA LEU A 597 -0.39 10.54 5.00
C LEU A 597 -0.37 12.02 5.38
N SER A 598 0.81 12.62 5.60
CA SER A 598 0.97 14.06 5.76
C SER A 598 0.53 14.84 4.51
N GLY A 599 0.90 14.38 3.32
CA GLY A 599 0.42 14.95 2.06
C GLY A 599 -1.08 14.72 1.80
N MET A 600 -1.60 13.55 2.19
CA MET A 600 -3.01 13.17 1.98
C MET A 600 -3.98 13.89 2.92
N SER A 601 -3.56 14.20 4.14
CA SER A 601 -4.39 14.83 5.19
C SER A 601 -4.35 16.36 5.16
N ALA A 602 -3.41 16.95 4.43
CA ALA A 602 -3.29 18.40 4.29
C ALA A 602 -4.56 19.04 3.66
N GLY A 603 -4.93 20.21 4.19
CA GLY A 603 -5.98 21.08 3.64
C GLY A 603 -5.43 22.16 2.72
N ASP A 604 -6.26 22.72 1.83
CA ASP A 604 -5.88 23.81 0.93
C ASP A 604 -6.21 25.19 1.55
N PRO A 605 -5.21 26.07 1.80
CA PRO A 605 -5.45 27.43 2.27
C PRO A 605 -6.26 28.32 1.31
N MET A 606 -6.41 27.97 0.04
CA MET A 606 -7.22 28.75 -0.91
C MET A 606 -8.72 28.50 -0.78
N ILE A 607 -9.16 27.34 -0.27
CA ILE A 607 -10.59 26.96 -0.22
C ILE A 607 -11.37 27.76 0.84
N ILE A 608 -10.70 28.31 1.86
CA ILE A 608 -11.33 29.16 2.90
C ILE A 608 -11.98 30.44 2.31
N LYS A 609 -11.58 30.90 1.11
CA LYS A 609 -12.24 32.02 0.42
C LYS A 609 -13.47 31.64 -0.42
N LYS A 610 -13.92 30.38 -0.39
CA LYS A 610 -15.14 29.92 -1.10
C LYS A 610 -16.24 29.45 -0.15
N GLU A 611 -16.33 30.04 1.04
CA GLU A 611 -17.63 30.11 1.74
C GLU A 611 -18.69 30.70 0.81
N ARG A 612 -19.94 30.23 0.96
CA ARG A 612 -21.02 30.52 0.02
C ARG A 612 -21.29 32.02 -0.02
N SER A 613 -21.22 32.63 -1.20
CA SER A 613 -21.82 33.94 -1.43
C SER A 613 -23.32 33.88 -1.11
N PRO A 614 -23.85 34.77 -0.23
CA PRO A 614 -25.23 34.69 0.27
C PRO A 614 -26.24 35.12 -0.80
N THR A 615 -26.47 34.23 -1.76
CA THR A 615 -27.40 34.41 -2.88
C THR A 615 -28.80 33.98 -2.47
N GLY A 616 -29.61 34.94 -2.00
CA GLY A 616 -31.00 34.71 -1.63
C GLY A 616 -31.71 35.98 -1.16
N LEU A 617 -33.05 36.00 -1.31
CA LEU A 617 -33.93 37.15 -1.04
C LEU A 617 -33.71 37.82 0.34
N GLY A 618 -33.36 37.05 1.37
CA GLY A 618 -33.08 37.59 2.70
C GLY A 618 -31.90 38.57 2.75
N TYR A 619 -30.87 38.38 1.93
CA TYR A 619 -29.71 39.27 1.87
C TYR A 619 -30.07 40.61 1.20
N GLU A 620 -30.86 40.57 0.12
CA GLU A 620 -31.35 41.77 -0.57
C GLU A 620 -32.36 42.57 0.27
N MET A 621 -33.15 41.89 1.11
CA MET A 621 -34.04 42.56 2.08
C MET A 621 -33.23 43.19 3.23
N GLY A 622 -32.20 42.50 3.74
CA GLY A 622 -31.30 43.02 4.78
C GLY A 622 -30.59 44.31 4.38
N GLN A 623 -30.14 44.44 3.12
CA GLN A 623 -29.52 45.69 2.64
C GLN A 623 -30.51 46.85 2.42
N LYS A 624 -31.82 46.60 2.38
CA LYS A 624 -32.85 47.64 2.17
C LYS A 624 -33.49 48.16 3.47
N ILE A 625 -33.32 47.46 4.58
CA ILE A 625 -33.81 47.88 5.90
C ILE A 625 -32.58 48.24 6.74
N GLY A 626 -32.25 49.53 6.77
CA GLY A 626 -31.01 50.05 7.36
C GLY A 626 -30.98 49.99 8.89
N THR A 627 -30.79 48.79 9.45
CA THR A 627 -30.64 48.56 10.89
C THR A 627 -29.56 47.52 11.16
N TYR A 628 -28.40 47.95 11.67
CA TYR A 628 -27.78 47.39 12.89
C TYR A 628 -26.51 48.16 13.28
N ASP A 629 -26.48 48.69 14.50
CA ASP A 629 -25.29 49.22 15.17
C ASP A 629 -24.82 48.26 16.28
N GLY A 630 -23.49 48.16 16.48
CA GLY A 630 -22.83 47.84 17.76
C GLY A 630 -23.06 46.48 18.47
N ILE A 631 -22.11 45.55 18.31
CA ILE A 631 -21.23 44.92 19.36
C ILE A 631 -21.92 44.31 20.64
N PRO A 632 -21.52 43.12 21.19
CA PRO A 632 -20.30 42.31 20.97
C PRO A 632 -20.55 40.81 20.63
N HIS A 633 -19.46 40.02 20.64
CA HIS A 633 -19.37 38.57 20.39
C HIS A 633 -20.39 37.66 21.09
N PRO A 634 -20.74 36.56 20.40
CA PRO A 634 -20.65 35.21 20.95
C PRO A 634 -19.43 34.45 20.37
N GLU A 635 -18.70 33.71 21.20
CA GLU A 635 -17.69 32.73 20.74
C GLU A 635 -18.37 31.50 20.12
N THR A 636 -18.89 31.66 18.91
CA THR A 636 -19.32 30.53 18.09
C THR A 636 -18.10 29.93 17.41
N LEU A 637 -17.54 28.89 18.02
CA LEU A 637 -16.53 28.01 17.43
C LEU A 637 -17.12 27.33 16.18
N THR A 638 -17.01 27.99 15.03
CA THR A 638 -17.31 27.39 13.73
C THR A 638 -16.26 26.33 13.45
N VAL A 639 -16.71 25.07 13.31
CA VAL A 639 -15.84 23.92 13.01
C VAL A 639 -15.43 23.96 11.53
N GLY A 640 -14.57 24.93 11.20
CA GLY A 640 -13.78 24.93 9.98
C GLY A 640 -12.63 23.95 10.11
N SER A 641 -12.30 23.25 9.02
CA SER A 641 -11.17 22.33 8.98
C SER A 641 -9.85 23.08 9.24
N HIS A 642 -9.24 22.87 10.42
CA HIS A 642 -7.89 23.36 10.69
C HIS A 642 -6.92 22.82 9.63
N ILE A 643 -6.21 23.72 8.96
CA ILE A 643 -5.24 23.35 7.92
C ILE A 643 -4.01 22.76 8.61
N GLN A 644 -3.93 21.44 8.62
CA GLN A 644 -2.77 20.72 9.12
C GLN A 644 -1.66 20.76 8.06
N ASN A 645 -0.83 21.80 8.12
CA ASN A 645 0.49 21.76 7.50
C ASN A 645 1.35 20.77 8.27
N TYR A 646 2.02 19.86 7.57
CA TYR A 646 3.02 18.98 8.15
C TYR A 646 4.37 19.71 8.32
N ASP A 647 5.19 19.24 9.24
CA ASP A 647 6.55 19.72 9.43
C ASP A 647 7.56 18.71 8.85
N PRO A 648 8.38 19.10 7.85
CA PRO A 648 9.43 18.24 7.30
C PRO A 648 10.45 17.74 8.33
N SER A 649 10.57 18.38 9.51
CA SER A 649 11.45 17.91 10.58
C SER A 649 11.07 16.52 11.13
N TRP A 650 9.82 16.07 10.93
CA TRP A 650 9.33 14.78 11.43
C TRP A 650 10.11 13.57 10.87
N TRP A 651 10.70 13.69 9.68
CA TRP A 651 11.59 12.68 9.08
C TRP A 651 13.06 13.11 9.01
N SER A 652 13.45 14.13 9.79
CA SER A 652 14.87 14.46 9.98
C SER A 652 15.62 13.34 10.70
N VAL A 653 16.90 13.14 10.37
CA VAL A 653 17.72 12.04 10.90
C VAL A 653 17.64 11.91 12.44
N PRO A 654 17.73 12.98 13.26
CA PRO A 654 17.64 12.86 14.71
C PRO A 654 16.25 12.41 15.22
N ARG A 655 15.17 12.68 14.48
CA ARG A 655 13.83 12.15 14.82
C ARG A 655 13.69 10.68 14.45
N LEU A 656 14.31 10.24 13.34
CA LEU A 656 14.35 8.83 12.95
C LEU A 656 15.20 8.00 13.91
N GLU A 657 16.35 8.52 14.36
CA GLU A 657 17.18 7.87 15.38
C GLU A 657 16.46 7.73 16.73
N GLN A 658 15.69 8.76 17.14
CA GLN A 658 14.80 8.66 18.32
C GLN A 658 13.73 7.57 18.16
N LEU A 659 13.12 7.47 16.97
CA LEU A 659 12.10 6.46 16.69
C LEU A 659 12.68 5.04 16.66
N ASP A 660 13.82 4.84 15.99
CA ASP A 660 14.48 3.56 15.89
C ASP A 660 14.96 3.04 17.26
N ALA A 661 15.43 3.92 18.14
CA ALA A 661 15.81 3.58 19.52
C ALA A 661 14.62 3.22 20.43
N LEU A 662 13.41 3.72 20.13
CA LEU A 662 12.17 3.36 20.83
C LEU A 662 11.60 2.02 20.34
N VAL A 663 11.73 1.72 19.05
CA VAL A 663 11.25 0.47 18.42
C VAL A 663 12.23 -0.69 18.65
N ASN A 664 13.52 -0.41 18.63
CA ASN A 664 14.62 -1.36 18.83
C ASN A 664 15.46 -0.94 20.05
N PRO A 665 14.90 -1.00 21.27
CA PRO A 665 15.66 -0.66 22.47
C PRO A 665 16.87 -1.59 22.62
N GLU A 666 18.04 -1.02 22.92
CA GLU A 666 19.24 -1.82 23.15
C GLU A 666 18.99 -2.86 24.26
N PRO A 667 19.52 -4.09 24.12
CA PRO A 667 19.37 -5.11 25.15
C PRO A 667 20.07 -4.62 26.42
N ILE A 668 19.27 -4.31 27.46
CA ILE A 668 19.73 -3.74 28.73
C ILE A 668 21.00 -4.45 29.19
N THR A 669 22.12 -3.73 29.16
CA THR A 669 23.41 -4.23 29.61
C THR A 669 23.28 -4.54 31.09
N ALA A 670 23.18 -5.84 31.40
CA ALA A 670 22.98 -6.28 32.77
C ALA A 670 24.15 -5.78 33.63
N GLU A 671 23.82 -4.91 34.60
CA GLU A 671 24.73 -4.42 35.65
C GLU A 671 25.75 -5.50 36.01
N PRO A 672 27.07 -5.23 35.86
CA PRO A 672 28.09 -6.25 36.03
C PRO A 672 27.96 -6.84 37.43
N ARG A 673 27.48 -8.10 37.50
CA ARG A 673 27.08 -8.74 38.75
C ARG A 673 28.20 -8.59 39.76
N LYS A 674 27.97 -7.78 40.80
CA LYS A 674 28.92 -7.57 41.90
C LYS A 674 29.46 -8.94 42.34
N PRO A 675 30.79 -9.10 42.47
CA PRO A 675 31.38 -10.39 42.83
C PRO A 675 30.65 -10.97 44.05
N ARG A 676 30.08 -12.16 43.88
CA ARG A 676 29.60 -12.93 45.03
C ARG A 676 30.82 -13.42 45.77
N ASP A 677 31.05 -12.89 46.97
CA ASP A 677 32.04 -13.44 47.89
C ASP A 677 31.75 -14.92 48.09
N MET A 678 32.67 -15.77 47.63
CA MET A 678 32.52 -17.22 47.65
C MET A 678 32.71 -17.72 49.08
N THR A 679 31.60 -17.85 49.81
CA THR A 679 31.58 -18.62 51.05
C THR A 679 31.90 -20.09 50.74
N PRO A 680 32.87 -20.73 51.43
CA PRO A 680 33.28 -22.09 51.09
C PRO A 680 32.15 -23.13 51.26
N PRO A 681 32.05 -24.13 50.37
CA PRO A 681 30.99 -25.14 50.43
C PRO A 681 31.23 -26.12 51.61
N THR A 682 30.33 -26.10 52.58
CA THR A 682 30.32 -27.06 53.71
C THR A 682 29.66 -28.38 53.29
N TYR A 683 30.36 -29.50 53.51
CA TYR A 683 29.95 -30.84 53.09
C TYR A 683 29.27 -31.61 54.24
N SER A 684 28.07 -32.16 54.01
CA SER A 684 27.41 -33.27 54.78
C SER A 684 26.11 -33.67 54.04
N THR A 685 26.08 -34.75 53.24
CA THR A 685 25.75 -36.17 53.58
C THR A 685 24.24 -36.45 53.82
N PRO A 686 23.68 -37.68 53.55
CA PRO A 686 24.21 -38.85 52.82
C PRO A 686 23.26 -39.52 51.76
N THR A 687 23.87 -40.33 50.88
CA THR A 687 23.43 -41.54 50.10
C THR A 687 21.95 -41.87 49.75
N GLN A 688 21.72 -42.34 48.51
CA GLN A 688 21.14 -43.67 48.16
C GLN A 688 21.45 -44.06 46.68
N SER A 689 21.50 -45.37 46.37
CA SER A 689 21.72 -46.10 45.09
C SER A 689 21.58 -45.33 43.74
N ALA A 690 22.50 -45.40 42.76
CA ALA A 690 22.98 -46.58 41.97
C ALA A 690 21.93 -47.16 41.01
N SER A 691 22.17 -47.52 39.73
CA SER A 691 23.40 -47.64 38.89
C SER A 691 23.13 -47.02 37.48
N SER A 692 23.94 -47.06 36.41
CA SER A 692 25.03 -47.95 35.96
C SER A 692 26.00 -47.25 34.98
N ILE A 693 27.03 -47.95 34.46
CA ILE A 693 28.08 -47.41 33.57
C ILE A 693 28.27 -48.31 32.33
N LYS A 694 28.53 -47.71 31.15
CA LYS A 694 29.56 -48.23 30.23
C LYS A 694 30.15 -47.15 29.32
N SER A 695 31.44 -46.89 29.52
CA SER A 695 32.31 -46.11 28.64
C SER A 695 33.48 -47.00 28.19
N THR A 696 34.10 -46.65 27.07
CA THR A 696 35.45 -47.12 26.71
C THR A 696 36.20 -45.97 26.06
N LEU A 697 37.31 -45.59 26.67
CA LEU A 697 38.28 -44.61 26.16
C LEU A 697 39.44 -45.34 25.48
N SER A 698 40.10 -44.69 24.53
CA SER A 698 41.52 -44.95 24.24
C SER A 698 42.20 -43.68 23.73
N THR A 699 43.08 -43.12 24.55
CA THR A 699 43.86 -41.91 24.24
C THR A 699 45.26 -42.30 23.78
N SER A 700 45.80 -41.64 22.75
CA SER A 700 47.26 -41.56 22.57
C SER A 700 47.67 -40.35 21.73
N ALA A 701 48.50 -39.49 22.30
CA ALA A 701 49.23 -38.45 21.57
C ALA A 701 50.71 -38.84 21.45
N ARG A 702 51.37 -38.47 20.35
CA ARG A 702 52.83 -38.44 20.19
C ARG A 702 53.23 -37.32 19.23
N SER A 703 54.52 -36.96 19.20
CA SER A 703 54.95 -35.57 18.94
C SER A 703 56.28 -35.45 18.19
N ARG A 704 56.50 -34.28 17.56
CA ARG A 704 57.77 -33.79 16.94
C ARG A 704 58.15 -34.53 15.65
N LEU A 705 58.63 -33.88 14.60
CA LEU A 705 59.86 -33.07 14.55
C LEU A 705 59.83 -31.96 13.47
N ASP A 706 60.80 -31.04 13.55
CA ASP A 706 61.05 -29.97 12.59
C ASP A 706 61.64 -30.44 11.26
N CYS A 707 61.44 -29.64 10.21
CA CYS A 707 62.57 -29.17 9.39
C CYS A 707 62.25 -27.80 8.76
N SER A 708 63.23 -26.89 8.78
CA SER A 708 63.09 -25.50 8.30
C SER A 708 63.72 -25.29 6.92
N SER A 709 63.09 -24.47 6.08
CA SER A 709 63.81 -23.78 5.00
C SER A 709 63.22 -22.40 4.71
N THR A 710 64.07 -21.38 4.76
CA THR A 710 63.88 -20.08 4.07
C THR A 710 64.09 -20.30 2.55
N ARG A 711 63.93 -19.34 1.62
CA ARG A 711 63.79 -17.86 1.61
C ARG A 711 63.04 -17.52 0.29
N VAL A 712 62.43 -16.34 0.08
CA VAL A 712 63.00 -15.16 -0.61
C VAL A 712 61.87 -14.12 -0.76
N GLU A 713 62.21 -12.83 -0.64
CA GLU A 713 61.30 -11.70 -0.91
C GLU A 713 61.32 -11.30 -2.39
N GLN A 714 60.22 -10.76 -2.91
CA GLN A 714 60.32 -9.65 -3.87
C GLN A 714 59.09 -8.74 -3.81
N THR A 715 59.32 -7.45 -4.07
CA THR A 715 58.39 -6.32 -3.88
C THR A 715 58.28 -5.50 -5.17
N SER A 716 57.52 -4.39 -5.12
CA SER A 716 57.28 -3.40 -6.19
C SER A 716 56.38 -3.93 -7.32
N ASN A 717 55.65 -3.15 -8.12
CA ASN A 717 55.11 -1.77 -8.18
C ASN A 717 54.28 -1.81 -9.50
N SER A 718 53.04 -1.34 -9.59
CA SER A 718 52.56 0.05 -9.62
C SER A 718 53.05 0.87 -10.82
N ASP A 719 52.16 1.01 -11.80
CA ASP A 719 51.86 2.21 -12.61
C ASP A 719 50.34 2.22 -12.85
#